data_AF-A0A1G0Y880-F1
#
_entry.id   AF-A0A1G0Y880-F1
#
_cell.length_a   1.000
_cell.length_b   1.000
_cell.length_c   1.000
_cell.angle_alpha   90.00
_cell.angle_beta   90.00
_cell.angle_gamma   90.00
#
_symmetry.space_group_name_H-M   'P 1'
#
loop_
_entity.id
_entity.type
_entity.pdbx_description
1 polymer ?
#
loop_
_entity_poly.entity_id
_entity_poly.type
_entity_poly.pdbx_seq_one_letter_code
_entity_poly.pdbx_strand_id
1 'polypeptide(L)'
;MKMYKKILIENSMLDINLGQYIDLSKESLSLQDYQWLGDIIKKSSYLETIKLPLYPKKFIEEIIQILHESIKLNSTLTTIHPDLSEVEDQFSETTLLHYQQLQSYLNRNKNQIFAIHGGGNIGLGLMAEVISKSPFKYEIRATSSNQFNRDLINSTGKYGLQHGSSFNSQTTCVEGVQLVPRESSEIVELYTQANLVAICLTPVAITDEAKNIAEGLIQRYKTDGAGLKILVLMNIPNCDKFVSEKIKEAILSITQDSDYADKILSAIEFVPTVIDRIVTAIEPEKVKNQLRMQLLELNSQPSFQASLKHNDLIDLAKPLSQQIEDILSNQAELIRAIRAFHLQFNLFNAEKRFSIYVPSQFSEARRLPLMNLTNDMERIEVIKNKYINGPHAILAWLGALMGYQTIATAIQNPLIFTFINEMMDQEIKPILKAEYPDILNQEFESLKMSFLDRTIASTDDPVLRVGRDPLRKLDAGARIRGSIELAHKHQLYSYTTRLEFGIAAGILYSIKGKDPVNPGCEKIQEIYSANNNSFAAVLCYQGVAPSGNYTGLDPEKDKRLIASILAKISWLNSLYEERFRSSWPLIITSLSIGQNKPLVDLTFFSSTHRPSFFAQNQNSAALLAIGNRHQTQKLCLFLNNEFKREEPRMIMLHQNDTAMIDKKRFYQDKLKTLGINLDTQTGHLSYDEKFTPLSLPFELVFVRHGETYGNCGQVTATGKIDHALVGAGIKNKENRIFQGDVDQEINQLTAYGEQQAVDLAEKLRRELLDKEWIPDVVLMSPLSRARNTATPFVTQNQFSDRCIILDEIKEMSFGAWDNRRVCDMTPTDICHSFYREQNALVKLSGENGNGTHQDAENLCDVILRVHNTLKRLGTQYRGQRILMFSHSMVGAACLILLGLAQNFEYENFLAFDGKRADGTYYTMPHATPICVNFSLELKNEQILNL
;
A
#
# COMPACT_ATOMS: atom_id res chain seq x y z
N MET A 1 22.28 -36.06 -21.26
CA MET A 1 20.87 -36.42 -21.57
C MET A 1 20.05 -37.00 -20.42
N LYS A 2 20.42 -38.09 -19.72
CA LYS A 2 19.51 -38.72 -18.71
C LYS A 2 18.96 -37.77 -17.64
N MET A 3 19.77 -36.83 -17.14
CA MET A 3 19.34 -35.78 -16.20
C MET A 3 18.24 -34.87 -16.80
N TYR A 4 18.43 -34.40 -18.03
CA TYR A 4 17.46 -33.54 -18.75
C TYR A 4 16.15 -34.27 -19.03
N LYS A 5 16.20 -35.57 -19.40
CA LYS A 5 15.00 -36.41 -19.55
C LYS A 5 14.27 -36.59 -18.22
N LYS A 6 15.00 -36.80 -17.12
CA LYS A 6 14.43 -36.88 -15.77
C LYS A 6 13.71 -35.57 -15.40
N ILE A 7 14.34 -34.42 -15.65
CA ILE A 7 13.75 -33.10 -15.42
C ILE A 7 12.44 -32.90 -16.22
N LEU A 8 12.40 -33.27 -17.51
CA LEU A 8 11.19 -33.23 -18.33
C LEU A 8 10.06 -34.15 -17.82
N ILE A 9 10.41 -35.35 -17.36
CA ILE A 9 9.44 -36.35 -16.88
C ILE A 9 8.86 -35.98 -15.51
N GLU A 10 9.68 -35.42 -14.61
CA GLU A 10 9.26 -35.03 -13.25
C GLU A 10 8.50 -33.69 -13.23
N ASN A 11 8.82 -32.75 -14.12
CA ASN A 11 8.23 -31.40 -14.16
C ASN A 11 7.14 -31.26 -15.23
N SER A 12 6.18 -32.19 -15.26
CA SER A 12 5.12 -32.27 -16.29
C SER A 12 4.23 -31.03 -16.47
N MET A 13 4.37 -30.01 -15.61
CA MET A 13 3.61 -28.74 -15.61
C MET A 13 4.48 -27.47 -15.43
N LEU A 14 5.83 -27.53 -15.48
CA LEU A 14 6.66 -26.37 -15.10
C LEU A 14 7.85 -26.10 -16.04
N ASP A 15 7.96 -24.83 -16.47
CA ASP A 15 9.03 -24.26 -17.30
C ASP A 15 10.44 -24.51 -16.71
N ILE A 16 11.39 -24.89 -17.56
CA ILE A 16 12.66 -25.47 -17.10
C ILE A 16 13.76 -24.41 -17.00
N ASN A 17 14.19 -24.14 -15.77
CA ASN A 17 15.40 -23.37 -15.50
C ASN A 17 16.65 -24.25 -15.65
N LEU A 18 16.95 -24.64 -16.89
CA LEU A 18 18.30 -25.06 -17.26
C LEU A 18 19.14 -23.80 -17.43
N GLY A 19 20.38 -23.84 -16.93
CA GLY A 19 21.29 -22.70 -17.02
C GLY A 19 21.55 -22.28 -18.48
N GLN A 20 22.17 -21.11 -18.64
CA GLN A 20 22.38 -20.44 -19.93
C GLN A 20 23.07 -21.29 -21.01
N TYR A 21 23.72 -22.40 -20.63
CA TYR A 21 24.50 -23.26 -21.50
C TYR A 21 24.15 -24.75 -21.32
N ILE A 22 23.91 -25.46 -22.42
CA ILE A 22 23.75 -26.93 -22.47
C ILE A 22 24.85 -27.53 -23.36
N ASP A 23 25.66 -28.45 -22.81
CA ASP A 23 26.66 -29.20 -23.58
C ASP A 23 26.24 -30.67 -23.78
N LEU A 24 26.02 -31.04 -25.04
CA LEU A 24 25.75 -32.38 -25.55
C LEU A 24 26.83 -32.83 -26.54
N SER A 25 27.94 -32.09 -26.71
CA SER A 25 28.96 -32.36 -27.74
C SER A 25 29.68 -33.71 -27.62
N LYS A 26 29.58 -34.34 -26.44
CA LYS A 26 30.13 -35.68 -26.15
C LYS A 26 29.07 -36.78 -26.13
N GLU A 27 27.79 -36.45 -26.34
CA GLU A 27 26.67 -37.38 -26.30
C GLU A 27 26.38 -37.96 -27.69
N SER A 28 25.93 -39.22 -27.75
CA SER A 28 25.37 -39.78 -28.98
C SER A 28 23.85 -39.59 -28.95
N LEU A 29 23.33 -38.77 -29.88
CA LEU A 29 21.92 -38.37 -29.92
C LEU A 29 21.19 -39.10 -31.05
N SER A 30 20.04 -39.71 -30.72
CA SER A 30 19.07 -40.21 -31.71
C SER A 30 18.14 -39.09 -32.17
N LEU A 31 17.37 -39.30 -33.25
CA LEU A 31 16.35 -38.34 -33.68
C LEU A 31 15.31 -38.03 -32.59
N GLN A 32 14.99 -39.02 -31.74
CA GLN A 32 14.12 -38.83 -30.57
C GLN A 32 14.74 -37.91 -29.51
N ASP A 33 16.07 -37.91 -29.38
CA ASP A 33 16.79 -36.99 -28.49
C ASP A 33 16.75 -35.55 -28.97
N TYR A 34 16.77 -35.33 -30.29
CA TYR A 34 16.56 -34.00 -30.87
C TYR A 34 15.12 -33.51 -30.67
N GLN A 35 14.10 -34.37 -30.81
CA GLN A 35 12.72 -34.01 -30.50
C GLN A 35 12.57 -33.56 -29.03
N TRP A 36 13.14 -34.31 -28.08
CA TRP A 36 13.16 -33.91 -26.67
C TRP A 36 13.95 -32.63 -26.41
N LEU A 37 15.04 -32.38 -27.13
CA LEU A 37 15.74 -31.10 -27.07
C LEU A 37 14.85 -29.95 -27.58
N GLY A 38 14.05 -30.18 -28.61
CA GLY A 38 13.07 -29.22 -29.10
C GLY A 38 12.06 -28.81 -28.02
N ASP A 39 11.53 -29.79 -27.27
CA ASP A 39 10.64 -29.52 -26.13
C ASP A 39 11.35 -28.74 -25.00
N ILE A 40 12.64 -28.97 -24.78
CA ILE A 40 13.46 -28.17 -23.84
C ILE A 40 13.58 -26.74 -24.33
N ILE A 41 13.90 -26.51 -25.61
CA ILE A 41 14.04 -25.17 -26.19
C ILE A 41 12.73 -24.39 -26.01
N LYS A 42 11.58 -24.99 -26.38
CA LYS A 42 10.25 -24.36 -26.24
C LYS A 42 9.89 -24.00 -24.79
N LYS A 43 10.35 -24.78 -23.81
CA LYS A 43 10.05 -24.67 -22.37
C LYS A 43 11.25 -24.21 -21.54
N SER A 44 12.13 -23.41 -22.13
CA SER A 44 13.30 -22.86 -21.42
C SER A 44 13.28 -21.35 -21.48
N SER A 45 13.16 -20.73 -20.31
CA SER A 45 13.23 -19.28 -20.19
C SER A 45 14.66 -18.75 -20.21
N TYR A 46 15.68 -19.52 -19.80
CA TYR A 46 17.06 -19.03 -19.58
C TYR A 46 18.12 -19.56 -20.57
N LEU A 47 17.76 -20.42 -21.52
CA LEU A 47 18.72 -21.10 -22.37
C LEU A 47 19.25 -20.19 -23.48
N GLU A 48 20.53 -19.83 -23.42
CA GLU A 48 21.17 -18.92 -24.40
C GLU A 48 22.04 -19.66 -25.42
N THR A 49 22.68 -20.77 -25.04
CA THR A 49 23.59 -21.52 -25.91
C THR A 49 23.42 -23.03 -25.76
N ILE A 50 23.37 -23.73 -26.90
CA ILE A 50 23.38 -25.19 -26.97
C ILE A 50 24.59 -25.64 -27.78
N LYS A 51 25.35 -26.60 -27.27
CA LYS A 51 26.44 -27.26 -28.00
C LYS A 51 26.10 -28.72 -28.25
N LEU A 52 25.88 -29.05 -29.51
CA LEU A 52 25.49 -30.35 -30.04
C LEU A 52 26.74 -31.17 -30.45
N PRO A 53 26.60 -32.49 -30.62
CA PRO A 53 27.61 -33.28 -31.33
C PRO A 53 27.60 -32.89 -32.82
N LEU A 54 28.61 -33.34 -33.58
CA LEU A 54 28.62 -33.24 -35.04
C LEU A 54 27.35 -33.90 -35.61
N TYR A 55 26.61 -33.16 -36.43
CA TYR A 55 25.31 -33.58 -36.94
C TYR A 55 25.43 -34.86 -37.79
N PRO A 56 24.65 -35.91 -37.51
CA PRO A 56 24.65 -37.11 -38.34
C PRO A 56 24.05 -36.77 -39.72
N LYS A 57 24.87 -36.82 -40.78
CA LYS A 57 24.48 -36.47 -42.16
C LYS A 57 23.13 -37.07 -42.62
N LYS A 58 22.79 -38.26 -42.12
CA LYS A 58 21.53 -38.96 -42.44
C LYS A 58 20.26 -38.24 -41.96
N PHE A 59 20.34 -37.44 -40.89
CA PHE A 59 19.18 -36.84 -40.21
C PHE A 59 19.23 -35.30 -40.15
N ILE A 60 20.07 -34.69 -40.98
CA ILE A 60 20.40 -33.26 -40.85
C ILE A 60 19.19 -32.36 -41.13
N GLU A 61 18.35 -32.75 -42.10
CA GLU A 61 17.14 -32.01 -42.46
C GLU A 61 16.09 -32.07 -41.33
N GLU A 62 15.84 -33.25 -40.77
CA GLU A 62 14.91 -33.41 -39.66
C GLU A 62 15.40 -32.69 -38.39
N ILE A 63 16.71 -32.65 -38.14
CA ILE A 63 17.28 -31.89 -37.02
C ILE A 63 17.07 -30.39 -37.22
N ILE A 64 17.35 -29.84 -38.41
CA ILE A 64 17.12 -28.42 -38.72
C ILE A 64 15.64 -28.08 -38.55
N GLN A 65 14.73 -28.92 -39.06
CA GLN A 65 13.29 -28.73 -38.90
C GLN A 65 12.88 -28.73 -37.42
N ILE A 66 13.37 -29.67 -36.61
CA ILE A 66 13.08 -29.71 -35.17
C ILE A 66 13.58 -28.45 -34.46
N LEU A 67 14.80 -27.99 -34.75
CA LEU A 67 15.36 -26.78 -34.14
C LEU A 67 14.60 -25.53 -34.56
N HIS A 68 14.27 -25.39 -35.85
CA HIS A 68 13.48 -24.29 -36.38
C HIS A 68 12.07 -24.22 -35.75
N GLU A 69 11.33 -25.31 -35.70
CA GLU A 69 10.00 -25.33 -35.07
C GLU A 69 10.05 -25.12 -33.54
N SER A 70 11.20 -25.36 -32.92
CA SER A 70 11.35 -25.23 -31.47
C SER A 70 11.77 -23.83 -31.03
N ILE A 71 12.58 -23.13 -31.83
CA ILE A 71 13.02 -21.77 -31.49
C ILE A 71 11.90 -20.74 -31.63
N LYS A 72 10.82 -21.00 -32.39
CA LYS A 72 9.72 -20.03 -32.60
C LYS A 72 9.06 -19.54 -31.31
N LEU A 73 9.06 -20.37 -30.27
CA LEU A 73 8.49 -20.08 -28.94
C LEU A 73 9.54 -19.66 -27.91
N ASN A 74 10.82 -19.65 -28.28
CA ASN A 74 11.94 -19.35 -27.39
C ASN A 74 12.49 -17.94 -27.64
N SER A 75 12.62 -17.17 -26.56
CA SER A 75 13.01 -15.74 -26.60
C SER A 75 14.45 -15.47 -26.10
N THR A 76 15.27 -16.50 -25.90
CA THR A 76 16.62 -16.38 -25.29
C THR A 76 17.75 -17.12 -26.00
N LEU A 77 17.46 -18.17 -26.76
CA LEU A 77 18.48 -18.96 -27.45
C LEU A 77 19.14 -18.09 -28.53
N THR A 78 20.41 -17.76 -28.32
CA THR A 78 21.22 -16.89 -29.19
C THR A 78 22.18 -17.69 -30.07
N THR A 79 22.58 -18.88 -29.63
CA THR A 79 23.66 -19.64 -30.27
C THR A 79 23.41 -21.16 -30.22
N ILE A 80 23.62 -21.82 -31.36
CA ILE A 80 23.71 -23.28 -31.47
C ILE A 80 25.06 -23.63 -32.10
N HIS A 81 25.78 -24.56 -31.51
CA HIS A 81 27.07 -25.06 -31.99
C HIS A 81 27.01 -26.56 -32.28
N PRO A 82 27.76 -27.10 -33.26
CA PRO A 82 28.48 -26.33 -34.28
C PRO A 82 27.50 -25.58 -35.21
N ASP A 83 27.99 -24.52 -35.83
CA ASP A 83 27.32 -23.87 -36.94
C ASP A 83 27.31 -24.82 -38.16
N LEU A 84 26.32 -24.69 -39.04
CA LEU A 84 26.09 -25.62 -40.15
C LEU A 84 26.47 -25.06 -41.53
N SER A 85 26.98 -23.83 -41.59
CA SER A 85 27.42 -23.16 -42.83
C SER A 85 28.41 -23.96 -43.68
N GLU A 86 29.29 -24.78 -43.07
CA GLU A 86 30.24 -25.64 -43.80
C GLU A 86 29.57 -26.77 -44.62
N VAL A 87 28.28 -27.04 -44.42
CA VAL A 87 27.50 -28.06 -45.16
C VAL A 87 26.18 -27.51 -45.72
N GLU A 88 26.03 -26.19 -45.77
CA GLU A 88 24.83 -25.50 -46.30
C GLU A 88 24.61 -25.78 -47.79
N ASP A 89 25.69 -26.10 -48.53
CA ASP A 89 25.69 -26.54 -49.93
C ASP A 89 24.99 -27.89 -50.18
N GLN A 90 24.76 -28.68 -49.12
CA GLN A 90 24.12 -30.00 -49.17
C GLN A 90 22.62 -29.95 -48.83
N PHE A 91 22.05 -28.78 -48.53
CA PHE A 91 20.65 -28.66 -48.12
C PHE A 91 19.67 -28.63 -49.30
N SER A 92 18.50 -29.26 -49.12
CA SER A 92 17.34 -28.97 -49.98
C SER A 92 16.89 -27.52 -49.80
N GLU A 93 16.19 -26.97 -50.80
CA GLU A 93 15.67 -25.59 -50.78
C GLU A 93 14.81 -25.30 -49.53
N THR A 94 14.01 -26.27 -49.10
CA THR A 94 13.22 -26.23 -47.87
C THR A 94 14.06 -26.22 -46.60
N THR A 95 15.14 -27.01 -46.56
CA THR A 95 16.05 -27.07 -45.40
C THR A 95 16.90 -25.82 -45.30
N LEU A 96 17.35 -25.28 -46.43
CA LEU A 96 18.05 -24.00 -46.53
C LEU A 96 17.19 -22.84 -46.00
N LEU A 97 15.91 -22.78 -46.38
CA LEU A 97 14.98 -21.80 -45.84
C LEU A 97 14.83 -21.92 -44.32
N HIS A 98 14.56 -23.12 -43.78
CA HIS A 98 14.47 -23.32 -42.33
C HIS A 98 15.77 -22.97 -41.59
N TYR A 99 16.93 -23.20 -42.21
CA TYR A 99 18.23 -22.84 -41.65
C TYR A 99 18.44 -21.32 -41.60
N GLN A 100 18.14 -20.61 -42.69
CA GLN A 100 18.19 -19.14 -42.74
C GLN A 100 17.22 -18.50 -41.73
N GLN A 101 16.00 -19.06 -41.61
CA GLN A 101 15.03 -18.65 -40.61
C GLN A 101 15.59 -18.87 -39.19
N LEU A 102 16.07 -20.07 -38.86
CA LEU A 102 16.73 -20.38 -37.58
C LEU A 102 17.86 -19.37 -37.24
N GLN A 103 18.72 -19.04 -38.20
CA GLN A 103 19.76 -18.02 -38.01
C GLN A 103 19.20 -16.61 -37.77
N SER A 104 18.07 -16.24 -38.40
CA SER A 104 17.34 -15.00 -38.10
C SER A 104 16.84 -14.96 -36.65
N TYR A 105 16.24 -16.04 -36.12
CA TYR A 105 15.86 -16.11 -34.69
C TYR A 105 17.06 -15.95 -33.77
N LEU A 106 18.14 -16.70 -34.02
CA LEU A 106 19.36 -16.65 -33.21
C LEU A 106 19.97 -15.24 -33.20
N ASN A 107 20.06 -14.59 -34.36
CA ASN A 107 20.59 -13.23 -34.49
C ASN A 107 19.70 -12.18 -33.83
N ARG A 108 18.38 -12.26 -33.98
CA ARG A 108 17.44 -11.39 -33.26
C ARG A 108 17.56 -11.57 -31.76
N ASN A 109 17.66 -12.81 -31.27
CA ASN A 109 17.75 -13.08 -29.84
C ASN A 109 19.05 -12.53 -29.22
N LYS A 110 20.16 -12.42 -29.97
CA LYS A 110 21.41 -11.76 -29.53
C LYS A 110 21.24 -10.29 -29.18
N ASN A 111 20.27 -9.59 -29.75
CA ASN A 111 20.01 -8.18 -29.46
C ASN A 111 19.47 -7.97 -28.04
N GLN A 112 18.85 -9.01 -27.43
CA GLN A 112 18.27 -8.95 -26.09
C GLN A 112 17.37 -7.72 -25.87
N ILE A 113 16.52 -7.38 -26.86
CA ILE A 113 15.65 -6.20 -26.80
C ILE A 113 14.35 -6.56 -26.08
N PHE A 114 14.04 -5.81 -25.03
CA PHE A 114 12.69 -5.71 -24.48
C PHE A 114 12.04 -4.42 -24.98
N ALA A 115 10.99 -4.54 -25.79
CA ALA A 115 10.26 -3.38 -26.28
C ALA A 115 9.10 -2.98 -25.35
N ILE A 116 8.90 -1.68 -25.11
CA ILE A 116 7.77 -1.13 -24.37
C ILE A 116 7.01 -0.16 -25.27
N HIS A 117 5.94 -0.61 -25.91
CA HIS A 117 5.06 0.28 -26.66
C HIS A 117 4.16 1.04 -25.66
N GLY A 118 4.48 2.30 -25.38
CA GLY A 118 3.75 3.14 -24.42
C GLY A 118 4.54 3.49 -23.15
N GLY A 119 5.66 4.18 -23.33
CA GLY A 119 6.55 4.72 -22.27
C GLY A 119 5.96 5.88 -21.45
N GLY A 120 4.68 5.78 -21.08
CA GLY A 120 4.06 6.60 -20.03
C GLY A 120 4.27 6.00 -18.64
N ASN A 121 3.41 6.37 -17.69
CA ASN A 121 3.52 5.96 -16.28
C ASN A 121 3.60 4.44 -16.07
N ILE A 122 2.89 3.64 -16.87
CA ILE A 122 2.94 2.17 -16.76
C ILE A 122 4.14 1.58 -17.51
N GLY A 123 4.50 2.11 -18.68
CA GLY A 123 5.67 1.64 -19.42
C GLY A 123 6.98 1.89 -18.67
N LEU A 124 7.30 3.16 -18.40
CA LEU A 124 8.55 3.54 -17.74
C LEU A 124 8.47 3.44 -16.21
N GLY A 125 7.34 3.79 -15.60
CA GLY A 125 7.20 3.77 -14.14
C GLY A 125 6.71 2.46 -13.52
N LEU A 126 6.49 1.40 -14.31
CA LEU A 126 6.25 0.04 -13.82
C LEU A 126 7.07 -0.99 -14.62
N MET A 127 6.78 -1.14 -15.92
CA MET A 127 7.32 -2.27 -16.69
C MET A 127 8.84 -2.21 -16.81
N ALA A 128 9.42 -1.03 -17.03
CA ALA A 128 10.87 -0.85 -17.09
C ALA A 128 11.58 -1.19 -15.75
N GLU A 129 10.92 -1.03 -14.60
CA GLU A 129 11.46 -1.46 -13.30
C GLU A 129 11.43 -2.99 -13.13
N VAL A 130 10.39 -3.65 -13.66
CA VAL A 130 10.29 -5.11 -13.67
C VAL A 130 11.38 -5.72 -14.54
N ILE A 131 11.66 -5.10 -15.70
CA ILE A 131 12.72 -5.54 -16.61
C ILE A 131 14.11 -5.23 -16.03
N SER A 132 14.34 -4.07 -15.43
CA SER A 132 15.67 -3.73 -14.87
C SER A 132 16.06 -4.63 -13.68
N LYS A 133 15.07 -5.20 -12.99
CA LYS A 133 15.25 -6.21 -11.93
C LYS A 133 15.41 -7.64 -12.46
N SER A 134 15.26 -7.86 -13.76
CA SER A 134 15.46 -9.19 -14.37
C SER A 134 16.89 -9.69 -14.17
N PRO A 135 17.09 -10.98 -13.81
CA PRO A 135 18.41 -11.61 -13.88
C PRO A 135 18.91 -11.76 -15.33
N PHE A 136 18.02 -11.73 -16.32
CA PHE A 136 18.38 -11.69 -17.73
C PHE A 136 18.52 -10.24 -18.18
N LYS A 137 19.66 -9.88 -18.78
CA LYS A 137 19.88 -8.50 -19.22
C LYS A 137 19.10 -8.22 -20.50
N TYR A 138 18.53 -7.02 -20.55
CA TYR A 138 17.74 -6.53 -21.68
C TYR A 138 18.14 -5.10 -22.01
N GLU A 139 18.21 -4.78 -23.29
CA GLU A 139 18.13 -3.41 -23.78
C GLU A 139 16.65 -3.01 -23.85
N ILE A 140 16.25 -1.97 -23.11
CA ILE A 140 14.86 -1.51 -23.04
C ILE A 140 14.64 -0.44 -24.11
N ARG A 141 13.87 -0.76 -25.16
CA ARG A 141 13.44 0.23 -26.17
C ARG A 141 11.98 0.60 -25.97
N ALA A 142 11.69 1.85 -25.63
CA ALA A 142 10.32 2.27 -25.30
C ALA A 142 9.83 3.45 -26.14
N THR A 143 8.59 3.41 -26.64
CA THR A 143 8.02 4.57 -27.36
C THR A 143 7.60 5.66 -26.39
N SER A 144 7.77 6.94 -26.72
CA SER A 144 7.20 8.04 -25.94
C SER A 144 6.88 9.24 -26.80
N SER A 145 5.76 9.91 -26.52
CA SER A 145 5.42 11.21 -27.12
C SER A 145 6.09 12.40 -26.42
N ASN A 146 6.52 12.25 -25.16
CA ASN A 146 7.14 13.33 -24.38
C ASN A 146 8.62 13.55 -24.78
N GLN A 147 8.87 14.61 -25.57
CA GLN A 147 10.19 15.02 -26.04
C GLN A 147 11.20 15.24 -24.89
N PHE A 148 10.79 15.94 -23.83
CA PHE A 148 11.66 16.20 -22.67
C PHE A 148 12.17 14.89 -22.04
N ASN A 149 11.28 13.91 -21.83
CA ASN A 149 11.67 12.61 -21.30
C ASN A 149 12.57 11.83 -22.29
N ARG A 150 12.31 11.90 -23.61
CA ARG A 150 13.17 11.28 -24.63
C ARG A 150 14.59 11.81 -24.56
N ASP A 151 14.76 13.13 -24.54
CA ASP A 151 16.08 13.74 -24.59
C ASP A 151 16.87 13.53 -23.30
N LEU A 152 16.20 13.59 -22.13
CA LEU A 152 16.83 13.28 -20.86
C LEU A 152 17.29 11.80 -20.82
N ILE A 153 16.40 10.84 -21.11
CA ILE A 153 16.75 9.41 -21.05
C ILE A 153 17.79 9.04 -22.10
N ASN A 154 17.64 9.47 -23.36
CA ASN A 154 18.60 9.17 -24.42
C ASN A 154 19.96 9.87 -24.20
N SER A 155 20.03 10.88 -23.31
CA SER A 155 21.31 11.49 -22.95
C SER A 155 22.18 10.64 -22.02
N THR A 156 21.55 9.78 -21.19
CA THR A 156 22.18 9.02 -20.09
C THR A 156 22.02 7.50 -20.19
N GLY A 157 21.04 7.01 -20.96
CA GLY A 157 20.56 5.63 -20.93
C GLY A 157 19.79 5.24 -19.66
N LYS A 158 19.45 6.19 -18.78
CA LYS A 158 18.88 5.91 -17.45
C LYS A 158 18.11 7.05 -16.78
N TYR A 159 17.26 6.70 -15.82
CA TYR A 159 16.48 7.64 -14.98
C TYR A 159 16.08 7.02 -13.64
N GLY A 160 15.62 7.85 -12.70
CA GLY A 160 15.13 7.42 -11.40
C GLY A 160 13.60 7.32 -11.28
N LEU A 161 13.17 6.37 -10.45
CA LEU A 161 11.81 6.20 -9.95
C LEU A 161 11.80 6.52 -8.45
N GLN A 162 11.05 7.54 -8.04
CA GLN A 162 10.96 7.97 -6.65
C GLN A 162 9.87 7.18 -5.90
N HIS A 163 10.21 6.60 -4.76
CA HIS A 163 9.30 5.84 -3.91
C HIS A 163 9.00 6.61 -2.62
N GLY A 164 7.79 7.15 -2.53
CA GLY A 164 7.32 7.96 -1.40
C GLY A 164 7.68 9.45 -1.52
N SER A 165 6.92 10.30 -0.83
CA SER A 165 7.01 11.77 -0.92
C SER A 165 7.71 12.46 0.25
N SER A 166 8.51 11.72 1.04
CA SER A 166 9.15 12.21 2.27
C SER A 166 10.67 12.31 2.12
N PHE A 167 11.35 12.95 3.09
CA PHE A 167 12.81 13.15 3.10
C PHE A 167 13.65 11.86 3.01
N ASN A 168 13.06 10.68 3.25
CA ASN A 168 13.70 9.38 3.08
C ASN A 168 13.23 8.65 1.79
N SER A 169 12.80 9.38 0.76
CA SER A 169 12.30 8.78 -0.49
C SER A 169 13.36 7.92 -1.15
N GLN A 170 13.11 6.61 -1.24
CA GLN A 170 14.03 5.67 -1.88
C GLN A 170 13.89 5.81 -3.39
N THR A 171 14.99 5.75 -4.13
CA THR A 171 14.99 5.85 -5.59
C THR A 171 15.43 4.52 -6.20
N THR A 172 14.64 3.97 -7.13
CA THR A 172 15.13 2.88 -8.00
C THR A 172 15.67 3.50 -9.29
N CYS A 173 16.93 3.21 -9.64
CA CYS A 173 17.49 3.57 -10.93
C CYS A 173 17.08 2.52 -11.98
N VAL A 174 16.60 2.98 -13.14
CA VAL A 174 16.32 2.15 -14.31
C VAL A 174 17.35 2.51 -15.37
N GLU A 175 18.15 1.53 -15.80
CA GLU A 175 19.27 1.69 -16.73
C GLU A 175 19.09 0.83 -17.98
N GLY A 176 19.82 1.14 -19.05
CA GLY A 176 19.74 0.42 -20.34
C GLY A 176 18.50 0.79 -21.15
N VAL A 177 18.03 2.05 -21.04
CA VAL A 177 16.79 2.51 -21.67
C VAL A 177 17.05 3.48 -22.81
N GLN A 178 16.47 3.20 -23.98
CA GLN A 178 16.39 4.09 -25.13
C GLN A 178 14.92 4.40 -25.44
N LEU A 179 14.61 5.67 -25.67
CA LEU A 179 13.27 6.12 -26.06
C LEU A 179 13.18 6.46 -27.55
N VAL A 180 12.16 5.88 -28.19
CA VAL A 180 11.80 6.07 -29.60
C VAL A 180 10.66 7.09 -29.72
N PRO A 181 10.66 8.02 -30.69
CA PRO A 181 9.53 8.92 -30.92
C PRO A 181 8.26 8.15 -31.34
N ARG A 182 7.09 8.55 -30.84
CA ARG A 182 5.81 7.90 -31.18
C ARG A 182 5.47 7.97 -32.69
N GLU A 183 5.83 9.06 -33.36
CA GLU A 183 5.55 9.25 -34.80
C GLU A 183 6.66 8.67 -35.71
N SER A 184 7.55 7.80 -35.20
CA SER A 184 8.66 7.25 -35.95
C SER A 184 8.34 5.88 -36.57
N SER A 185 8.85 5.63 -37.78
CA SER A 185 8.87 4.29 -38.39
C SER A 185 9.66 3.26 -37.56
N GLU A 186 10.52 3.71 -36.65
CA GLU A 186 11.21 2.85 -35.67
C GLU A 186 10.26 2.02 -34.78
N ILE A 187 8.96 2.36 -34.69
CA ILE A 187 7.98 1.49 -34.01
C ILE A 187 7.89 0.11 -34.69
N VAL A 188 8.01 0.05 -36.02
CA VAL A 188 8.05 -1.21 -36.78
C VAL A 188 9.26 -2.05 -36.38
N GLU A 189 10.39 -1.40 -36.07
CA GLU A 189 11.61 -2.08 -35.59
C GLU A 189 11.42 -2.73 -34.22
N LEU A 190 10.62 -2.15 -33.32
CA LEU A 190 10.31 -2.75 -32.03
C LEU A 190 9.68 -4.14 -32.18
N TYR A 191 8.75 -4.31 -33.12
CA TYR A 191 8.09 -5.60 -33.34
C TYR A 191 8.94 -6.58 -34.16
N THR A 192 9.75 -6.11 -35.09
CA THR A 192 10.64 -6.99 -35.87
C THR A 192 11.85 -7.47 -35.06
N GLN A 193 12.41 -6.65 -34.18
CA GLN A 193 13.67 -6.94 -33.46
C GLN A 193 13.52 -7.40 -32.02
N ALA A 194 12.40 -7.16 -31.33
CA ALA A 194 12.29 -7.52 -29.92
C ALA A 194 12.21 -9.03 -29.66
N ASN A 195 12.77 -9.43 -28.52
CA ASN A 195 12.58 -10.74 -27.89
C ASN A 195 11.20 -10.82 -27.22
N LEU A 196 10.79 -9.73 -26.55
CA LEU A 196 9.49 -9.55 -25.86
C LEU A 196 8.98 -8.13 -26.06
N VAL A 197 7.65 -7.96 -26.10
CA VAL A 197 6.99 -6.65 -26.11
C VAL A 197 6.07 -6.51 -24.89
N ALA A 198 6.04 -5.31 -24.28
CA ALA A 198 4.94 -4.88 -23.42
C ALA A 198 4.16 -3.74 -24.11
N ILE A 199 2.85 -3.92 -24.30
CA ILE A 199 1.92 -2.87 -24.72
C ILE A 199 1.34 -2.20 -23.47
N CYS A 200 1.72 -0.95 -23.27
CA CYS A 200 1.34 -0.08 -22.15
C CYS A 200 0.49 1.12 -22.62
N LEU A 201 -0.29 0.91 -23.69
CA LEU A 201 -1.14 1.91 -24.33
C LEU A 201 -2.54 1.99 -23.69
N THR A 202 -3.25 3.09 -23.95
CA THR A 202 -4.69 3.21 -23.64
C THR A 202 -5.55 2.55 -24.74
N PRO A 203 -6.84 2.27 -24.48
CA PRO A 203 -7.74 1.72 -25.52
C PRO A 203 -7.87 2.60 -26.77
N VAL A 204 -7.74 3.92 -26.62
CA VAL A 204 -7.69 4.86 -27.75
C VAL A 204 -6.36 4.74 -28.47
N ALA A 205 -5.24 4.82 -27.75
CA ALA A 205 -3.91 4.81 -28.36
C ALA A 205 -3.58 3.49 -29.08
N ILE A 206 -4.08 2.33 -28.63
CA ILE A 206 -3.90 1.09 -29.41
C ILE A 206 -4.68 1.12 -30.73
N THR A 207 -5.80 1.84 -30.81
CA THR A 207 -6.55 1.99 -32.06
C THR A 207 -5.76 2.83 -33.07
N ASP A 208 -5.10 3.90 -32.60
CA ASP A 208 -4.19 4.70 -33.43
C ASP A 208 -2.97 3.89 -33.91
N GLU A 209 -2.35 3.11 -33.01
CA GLU A 209 -1.10 2.38 -33.26
C GLU A 209 -1.26 1.04 -33.96
N ALA A 210 -2.49 0.49 -34.05
CA ALA A 210 -2.74 -0.85 -34.55
C ALA A 210 -2.10 -1.10 -35.92
N LYS A 211 -2.05 -0.08 -36.79
CA LYS A 211 -1.38 -0.15 -38.10
C LYS A 211 0.13 -0.33 -38.00
N ASN A 212 0.83 0.48 -37.19
CA ASN A 212 2.28 0.39 -36.98
C ASN A 212 2.67 -0.99 -36.40
N ILE A 213 1.86 -1.48 -35.47
CA ILE A 213 2.02 -2.81 -34.87
C ILE A 213 1.81 -3.91 -35.93
N ALA A 214 0.75 -3.83 -36.72
CA ALA A 214 0.47 -4.76 -37.79
C ALA A 214 1.59 -4.79 -38.85
N GLU A 215 2.10 -3.63 -39.29
CA GLU A 215 3.22 -3.54 -40.23
C GLU A 215 4.47 -4.25 -39.69
N GLY A 216 4.82 -4.03 -38.42
CA GLY A 216 5.95 -4.69 -37.76
C GLY A 216 5.76 -6.20 -37.59
N LEU A 217 4.56 -6.67 -37.26
CA LEU A 217 4.26 -8.10 -37.15
C LEU A 217 4.23 -8.80 -38.52
N ILE A 218 3.67 -8.15 -39.56
CA ILE A 218 3.72 -8.63 -40.94
C ILE A 218 5.18 -8.75 -41.40
N GLN A 219 6.01 -7.73 -41.16
CA GLN A 219 7.42 -7.76 -41.54
C GLN A 219 8.20 -8.84 -40.78
N ARG A 220 7.96 -9.00 -39.47
CA ARG A 220 8.55 -10.09 -38.66
C ARG A 220 8.20 -11.46 -39.24
N TYR A 221 6.91 -11.71 -39.47
CA TYR A 221 6.43 -13.00 -39.99
C TYR A 221 6.91 -13.28 -41.42
N LYS A 222 7.05 -12.25 -42.27
CA LYS A 222 7.65 -12.39 -43.62
C LYS A 222 9.13 -12.77 -43.59
N THR A 223 9.89 -12.29 -42.61
CA THR A 223 11.33 -12.58 -42.50
C THR A 223 11.58 -14.04 -42.14
N ASP A 224 10.96 -14.53 -41.07
CA ASP A 224 11.29 -15.84 -40.50
C ASP A 224 10.12 -16.60 -39.87
N GLY A 225 8.87 -16.17 -40.11
CA GLY A 225 7.68 -16.77 -39.51
C GLY A 225 7.60 -16.59 -37.99
N ALA A 226 8.38 -15.67 -37.41
CA ALA A 226 8.62 -15.64 -35.98
C ALA A 226 7.44 -15.19 -35.15
N GLY A 227 7.17 -16.01 -34.12
CA GLY A 227 6.34 -15.63 -33.01
C GLY A 227 6.95 -14.52 -32.17
N LEU A 228 6.09 -13.96 -31.32
CA LEU A 228 6.42 -12.90 -30.37
C LEU A 228 5.44 -12.99 -29.19
N LYS A 229 5.96 -12.80 -27.98
CA LYS A 229 5.13 -12.76 -26.77
C LYS A 229 4.92 -11.29 -26.39
N ILE A 230 3.66 -10.91 -26.26
CA ILE A 230 3.23 -9.53 -26.07
C ILE A 230 2.45 -9.44 -24.77
N LEU A 231 3.05 -8.87 -23.73
CA LEU A 231 2.34 -8.56 -22.50
C LEU A 231 1.43 -7.35 -22.70
N VAL A 232 0.16 -7.47 -22.32
CA VAL A 232 -0.83 -6.39 -22.45
C VAL A 232 -1.11 -5.79 -21.09
N LEU A 233 -0.58 -4.59 -20.84
CA LEU A 233 -0.70 -3.84 -19.60
C LEU A 233 -1.76 -2.73 -19.74
N MET A 234 -3.02 -3.14 -19.82
CA MET A 234 -4.17 -2.25 -19.97
C MET A 234 -5.20 -2.51 -18.87
N ASN A 235 -5.73 -1.44 -18.25
CA ASN A 235 -6.69 -1.54 -17.15
C ASN A 235 -8.14 -1.68 -17.66
N ILE A 236 -8.38 -2.66 -18.53
CA ILE A 236 -9.69 -3.08 -19.04
C ILE A 236 -9.80 -4.61 -19.00
N PRO A 237 -11.01 -5.18 -18.93
CA PRO A 237 -11.20 -6.63 -19.06
C PRO A 237 -10.82 -7.16 -20.43
N ASN A 238 -10.35 -8.42 -20.49
CA ASN A 238 -10.00 -9.12 -21.73
C ASN A 238 -9.07 -8.28 -22.65
N CYS A 239 -8.09 -7.60 -22.06
CA CYS A 239 -7.24 -6.64 -22.76
C CYS A 239 -6.42 -7.29 -23.90
N ASP A 240 -6.04 -8.56 -23.74
CA ASP A 240 -5.43 -9.43 -24.73
C ASP A 240 -6.31 -9.57 -25.99
N LYS A 241 -7.60 -9.89 -25.83
CA LYS A 241 -8.54 -10.04 -26.94
C LYS A 241 -8.78 -8.73 -27.66
N PHE A 242 -9.03 -7.66 -26.90
CA PHE A 242 -9.25 -6.32 -27.46
C PHE A 242 -8.06 -5.84 -28.31
N VAL A 243 -6.82 -6.05 -27.83
CA VAL A 243 -5.61 -5.70 -28.58
C VAL A 243 -5.41 -6.61 -29.80
N SER A 244 -5.64 -7.92 -29.65
CA SER A 244 -5.55 -8.89 -30.74
C SER A 244 -6.55 -8.59 -31.87
N GLU A 245 -7.79 -8.24 -31.54
CA GLU A 245 -8.82 -7.83 -32.49
C GLU A 245 -8.45 -6.56 -33.27
N LYS A 246 -7.98 -5.51 -32.58
CA LYS A 246 -7.54 -4.27 -33.25
C LYS A 246 -6.35 -4.52 -34.18
N ILE A 247 -5.41 -5.38 -33.77
CA ILE A 247 -4.27 -5.78 -34.62
C ILE A 247 -4.75 -6.65 -35.80
N LYS A 248 -5.72 -7.56 -35.62
CA LYS A 248 -6.31 -8.36 -36.71
C LYS A 248 -6.97 -7.49 -37.77
N GLU A 249 -7.78 -6.52 -37.34
CA GLU A 249 -8.40 -5.53 -38.23
C GLU A 249 -7.33 -4.77 -39.03
N ALA A 250 -6.26 -4.32 -38.38
CA ALA A 250 -5.17 -3.62 -39.02
C ALA A 250 -4.37 -4.50 -40.01
N ILE A 251 -4.01 -5.74 -39.64
CA ILE A 251 -3.35 -6.70 -40.55
C ILE A 251 -4.22 -6.95 -41.78
N LEU A 252 -5.51 -7.24 -41.58
CA LEU A 252 -6.46 -7.46 -42.68
C LEU A 252 -6.58 -6.23 -43.59
N SER A 253 -6.55 -5.02 -43.03
CA SER A 253 -6.59 -3.77 -43.82
C SER A 253 -5.36 -3.58 -44.71
N ILE A 254 -4.20 -4.11 -44.30
CA ILE A 254 -2.92 -4.01 -45.03
C ILE A 254 -2.77 -5.16 -46.04
N THR A 255 -3.11 -6.39 -45.65
CA THR A 255 -2.87 -7.60 -46.44
C THR A 255 -4.01 -7.97 -47.37
N GLN A 256 -5.24 -7.58 -47.04
CA GLN A 256 -6.48 -8.01 -47.70
C GLN A 256 -6.69 -9.54 -47.69
N ASP A 257 -5.97 -10.26 -46.83
CA ASP A 257 -5.97 -11.72 -46.72
C ASP A 257 -6.21 -12.14 -45.26
N SER A 258 -7.38 -12.75 -45.00
CA SER A 258 -7.77 -13.22 -43.67
C SER A 258 -7.01 -14.46 -43.23
N ASP A 259 -6.72 -15.39 -44.14
CA ASP A 259 -5.98 -16.62 -43.81
C ASP A 259 -4.53 -16.28 -43.44
N TYR A 260 -3.95 -15.29 -44.10
CA TYR A 260 -2.63 -14.77 -43.77
C TYR A 260 -2.63 -13.97 -42.45
N ALA A 261 -3.67 -13.19 -42.18
CA ALA A 261 -3.83 -12.51 -40.89
C ALA A 261 -3.92 -13.52 -39.73
N ASP A 262 -4.72 -14.58 -39.88
CA ASP A 262 -4.85 -15.64 -38.88
C ASP A 262 -3.55 -16.46 -38.71
N LYS A 263 -2.80 -16.71 -39.79
CA LYS A 263 -1.46 -17.31 -39.70
C LYS A 263 -0.48 -16.46 -38.91
N ILE A 264 -0.43 -15.14 -39.14
CA ILE A 264 0.43 -14.22 -38.37
C ILE A 264 0.04 -14.27 -36.89
N LEU A 265 -1.24 -14.08 -36.57
CA LEU A 265 -1.72 -14.04 -35.18
C LEU A 265 -1.55 -15.37 -34.45
N SER A 266 -1.61 -16.51 -35.14
CA SER A 266 -1.33 -17.84 -34.54
C SER A 266 0.10 -18.00 -34.01
N ALA A 267 1.04 -17.15 -34.45
CA ALA A 267 2.40 -17.09 -33.93
C ALA A 267 2.56 -16.12 -32.74
N ILE A 268 1.56 -15.28 -32.43
CA ILE A 268 1.65 -14.24 -31.41
C ILE A 268 0.96 -14.68 -30.12
N GLU A 269 1.70 -14.68 -29.02
CA GLU A 269 1.15 -14.94 -27.69
C GLU A 269 0.77 -13.61 -27.03
N PHE A 270 -0.51 -13.27 -27.00
CA PHE A 270 -1.02 -12.13 -26.23
C PHE A 270 -1.22 -12.54 -24.77
N VAL A 271 -0.40 -11.99 -23.88
CA VAL A 271 -0.38 -12.30 -22.46
C VAL A 271 -1.16 -11.22 -21.70
N PRO A 272 -2.40 -11.48 -21.24
CA PRO A 272 -3.13 -10.51 -20.42
C PRO A 272 -2.41 -10.29 -19.10
N THR A 273 -2.55 -9.10 -18.52
CA THR A 273 -1.97 -8.79 -17.20
C THR A 273 -2.97 -8.10 -16.28
N VAL A 274 -2.92 -8.40 -14.98
CA VAL A 274 -3.60 -7.60 -13.96
C VAL A 274 -2.56 -6.93 -13.07
N ILE A 275 -2.35 -5.64 -13.31
CA ILE A 275 -1.41 -4.81 -12.53
C ILE A 275 -2.12 -4.07 -11.41
N ASP A 276 -1.50 -3.93 -10.24
CA ASP A 276 -1.94 -2.99 -9.21
C ASP A 276 -0.77 -2.16 -8.67
N ARG A 277 -0.61 -0.95 -9.25
CA ARG A 277 0.36 0.08 -8.86
C ARG A 277 -0.17 1.47 -9.21
N ILE A 278 0.00 2.44 -8.31
CA ILE A 278 -0.12 3.87 -8.61
C ILE A 278 1.26 4.39 -9.05
N VAL A 279 1.24 5.07 -10.19
CA VAL A 279 2.40 5.76 -10.76
C VAL A 279 1.97 7.10 -11.34
N THR A 280 2.68 8.16 -10.98
CA THR A 280 2.48 9.52 -11.49
C THR A 280 3.78 10.07 -12.08
N ALA A 281 3.70 10.79 -13.20
CA ALA A 281 4.85 11.48 -13.76
C ALA A 281 5.21 12.69 -12.91
N ILE A 282 6.51 12.99 -12.79
CA ILE A 282 7.02 14.21 -12.17
C ILE A 282 7.01 15.32 -13.25
N GLU A 283 6.47 16.48 -12.91
CA GLU A 283 6.34 17.61 -13.83
C GLU A 283 7.73 18.14 -14.25
N PRO A 284 7.93 18.58 -15.51
CA PRO A 284 9.25 19.02 -16.00
C PRO A 284 9.92 20.09 -15.13
N GLU A 285 9.17 21.04 -14.57
CA GLU A 285 9.71 22.05 -13.66
C GLU A 285 10.19 21.46 -12.33
N LYS A 286 9.51 20.42 -11.80
CA LYS A 286 10.00 19.68 -10.63
C LYS A 286 11.28 18.89 -10.95
N VAL A 287 11.41 18.35 -12.17
CA VAL A 287 12.65 17.70 -12.64
C VAL A 287 13.79 18.72 -12.77
N LYS A 288 13.54 19.88 -13.40
CA LYS A 288 14.50 20.99 -13.45
C LYS A 288 14.91 21.47 -12.07
N ASN A 289 14.00 21.50 -11.09
CA ASN A 289 14.33 21.84 -9.70
C ASN A 289 15.29 20.81 -9.07
N GLN A 290 15.12 19.50 -9.32
CA GLN A 290 16.07 18.48 -8.86
C GLN A 290 17.48 18.69 -9.45
N LEU A 291 17.55 19.04 -10.74
CA LEU A 291 18.81 19.31 -11.45
C LEU A 291 19.45 20.63 -10.99
N ARG A 292 18.65 21.67 -10.72
CA ARG A 292 19.10 22.94 -10.12
C ARG A 292 19.79 22.71 -8.79
N MET A 293 19.19 21.93 -7.89
CA MET A 293 19.76 21.66 -6.58
C MET A 293 21.11 20.94 -6.68
N GLN A 294 21.23 19.92 -7.54
CA GLN A 294 22.51 19.23 -7.77
C GLN A 294 23.60 20.17 -8.33
N LEU A 295 23.27 21.04 -9.30
CA LEU A 295 24.21 22.03 -9.84
C LEU A 295 24.68 23.04 -8.77
N LEU A 296 23.79 23.45 -7.86
CA LEU A 296 24.12 24.32 -6.73
C LEU A 296 24.97 23.61 -5.67
N GLU A 297 24.66 22.36 -5.34
CA GLU A 297 25.44 21.54 -4.40
C GLU A 297 26.85 21.28 -4.91
N LEU A 298 27.01 20.93 -6.20
CA LEU A 298 28.30 20.69 -6.83
C LEU A 298 29.24 21.90 -6.73
N ASN A 299 28.72 23.13 -6.85
CA ASN A 299 29.51 24.36 -6.67
C ASN A 299 30.19 24.47 -5.29
N SER A 300 29.63 23.84 -4.25
CA SER A 300 30.21 23.84 -2.91
C SER A 300 31.42 22.90 -2.76
N GLN A 301 31.69 22.04 -3.76
CA GLN A 301 32.77 21.06 -3.70
C GLN A 301 34.07 21.57 -4.35
N PRO A 302 35.22 21.55 -3.65
CA PRO A 302 36.51 21.99 -4.22
C PRO A 302 36.96 21.19 -5.45
N SER A 303 36.64 19.90 -5.50
CA SER A 303 36.88 19.01 -6.64
C SER A 303 36.14 19.46 -7.91
N PHE A 304 34.89 19.90 -7.75
CA PHE A 304 34.09 20.43 -8.84
C PHE A 304 34.69 21.73 -9.40
N GLN A 305 35.09 22.66 -8.54
CA GLN A 305 35.73 23.92 -8.97
C GLN A 305 37.06 23.71 -9.72
N ALA A 306 37.77 22.60 -9.47
CA ALA A 306 38.91 22.20 -10.30
C ALA A 306 38.48 21.71 -11.69
N SER A 307 37.39 20.93 -11.79
CA SER A 307 36.87 20.43 -13.07
C SER A 307 36.25 21.52 -13.95
N LEU A 308 35.68 22.58 -13.35
CA LEU A 308 35.10 23.72 -14.07
C LEU A 308 36.11 24.47 -14.94
N LYS A 309 37.40 24.45 -14.59
CA LYS A 309 38.46 25.12 -15.37
C LYS A 309 38.73 24.51 -16.75
N HIS A 310 38.13 23.35 -17.04
CA HIS A 310 38.30 22.61 -18.29
C HIS A 310 36.97 22.35 -19.01
N ASN A 311 35.90 23.07 -18.65
CA ASN A 311 34.56 22.84 -19.19
C ASN A 311 33.87 24.16 -19.58
N ASP A 312 33.72 24.39 -20.88
CA ASP A 312 33.17 25.61 -21.49
C ASP A 312 31.68 25.88 -21.15
N LEU A 313 31.02 25.00 -20.39
CA LEU A 313 29.64 25.17 -19.93
C LEU A 313 29.46 26.28 -18.87
N ILE A 314 30.49 26.59 -18.09
CA ILE A 314 30.38 27.52 -16.96
C ILE A 314 31.52 28.54 -17.03
N ASP A 315 31.13 29.79 -17.28
CA ASP A 315 31.99 30.97 -17.25
C ASP A 315 32.17 31.44 -15.81
N LEU A 316 33.35 31.19 -15.23
CA LEU A 316 33.68 31.58 -13.85
C LEU A 316 33.65 33.10 -13.61
N ALA A 317 33.60 33.94 -14.65
CA ALA A 317 33.44 35.39 -14.52
C ALA A 317 31.99 35.85 -14.36
N LYS A 318 30.99 34.96 -14.53
CA LYS A 318 29.55 35.27 -14.41
C LYS A 318 28.94 34.66 -13.14
N PRO A 319 27.85 35.25 -12.59
CA PRO A 319 27.12 34.66 -11.48
C PRO A 319 26.60 33.26 -11.84
N LEU A 320 27.00 32.24 -11.07
CA LEU A 320 26.60 30.86 -11.35
C LEU A 320 25.09 30.63 -11.30
N SER A 321 24.37 31.35 -10.42
CA SER A 321 22.90 31.28 -10.34
C SER A 321 22.23 31.61 -11.67
N GLN A 322 22.68 32.67 -12.36
CA GLN A 322 22.15 33.02 -13.68
C GLN A 322 22.48 31.95 -14.71
N GLN A 323 23.71 31.45 -14.72
CA GLN A 323 24.14 30.41 -15.68
C GLN A 323 23.38 29.09 -15.49
N ILE A 324 23.01 28.75 -14.25
CA ILE A 324 22.17 27.58 -13.98
C ILE A 324 20.76 27.78 -14.57
N GLU A 325 20.17 28.97 -14.50
CA GLU A 325 18.90 29.26 -15.19
C GLU A 325 19.03 29.20 -16.72
N ASP A 326 20.13 29.72 -17.28
CA ASP A 326 20.41 29.67 -18.71
C ASP A 326 20.56 28.20 -19.20
N ILE A 327 21.22 27.35 -18.40
CA ILE A 327 21.35 25.89 -18.65
C ILE A 327 20.00 25.19 -18.53
N LEU A 328 19.19 25.47 -17.49
CA LEU A 328 17.90 24.79 -17.26
C LEU A 328 16.79 25.22 -18.25
N SER A 329 16.95 26.39 -18.88
CA SER A 329 16.05 26.90 -19.91
C SER A 329 16.42 26.47 -21.33
N ASN A 330 17.71 26.19 -21.60
CA ASN A 330 18.17 25.66 -22.89
C ASN A 330 18.37 24.14 -22.85
N GLN A 331 17.55 23.40 -23.60
CA GLN A 331 17.55 21.94 -23.58
C GLN A 331 18.88 21.31 -24.05
N ALA A 332 19.60 21.92 -25.00
CA ALA A 332 20.88 21.39 -25.47
C ALA A 332 21.97 21.55 -24.38
N GLU A 333 22.00 22.70 -23.71
CA GLU A 333 22.91 22.95 -22.60
C GLU A 333 22.58 22.11 -21.37
N LEU A 334 21.29 21.87 -21.09
CA LEU A 334 20.84 20.94 -20.05
C LEU A 334 21.38 19.51 -20.29
N ILE A 335 21.28 19.00 -21.51
CA ILE A 335 21.81 17.68 -21.90
C ILE A 335 23.34 17.64 -21.76
N ARG A 336 24.04 18.70 -22.18
CA ARG A 336 25.50 18.81 -21.99
C ARG A 336 25.87 18.79 -20.51
N ALA A 337 25.15 19.55 -19.66
CA ALA A 337 25.38 19.60 -18.21
C ALA A 337 25.09 18.25 -17.53
N ILE A 338 23.99 17.58 -17.86
CA ILE A 338 23.66 16.24 -17.34
C ILE A 338 24.80 15.25 -17.62
N ARG A 339 25.33 15.24 -18.85
CA ARG A 339 26.45 14.37 -19.24
C ARG A 339 27.76 14.75 -18.58
N ALA A 340 28.12 16.04 -18.59
CA ALA A 340 29.40 16.54 -18.09
C ALA A 340 29.53 16.45 -16.55
N PHE A 341 28.42 16.53 -15.83
CA PHE A 341 28.39 16.53 -14.37
C PHE A 341 27.70 15.29 -13.77
N HIS A 342 27.38 14.29 -14.60
CA HIS A 342 26.73 13.04 -14.23
C HIS A 342 25.44 13.20 -13.38
N LEU A 343 24.67 14.25 -13.67
CA LEU A 343 23.46 14.59 -12.90
C LEU A 343 22.41 13.47 -12.99
N GLN A 344 21.73 13.21 -11.88
CA GLN A 344 20.64 12.23 -11.81
C GLN A 344 19.28 12.94 -11.79
N PHE A 345 18.24 12.29 -12.28
CA PHE A 345 16.89 12.86 -12.32
C PHE A 345 15.82 11.78 -12.15
N ASN A 346 14.79 12.09 -11.36
CA ASN A 346 13.62 11.25 -11.18
C ASN A 346 12.50 11.72 -12.11
N LEU A 347 11.90 10.81 -12.87
CA LEU A 347 10.81 11.13 -13.82
C LEU A 347 9.42 10.67 -13.36
N PHE A 348 9.34 9.77 -12.40
CA PHE A 348 8.07 9.23 -11.91
C PHE A 348 8.10 9.01 -10.39
N ASN A 349 6.98 9.31 -9.74
CA ASN A 349 6.67 8.81 -8.40
C ASN A 349 5.92 7.47 -8.56
N ALA A 350 6.40 6.42 -7.89
CA ALA A 350 5.85 5.06 -8.04
C ALA A 350 5.79 4.33 -6.68
N GLU A 351 4.68 3.64 -6.39
CA GLU A 351 4.53 2.83 -5.16
C GLU A 351 5.62 1.75 -5.07
N LYS A 352 6.29 1.58 -3.92
CA LYS A 352 7.36 0.58 -3.75
C LYS A 352 6.86 -0.88 -3.81
N ARG A 353 5.68 -1.14 -3.24
CA ARG A 353 5.01 -2.44 -3.26
C ARG A 353 3.92 -2.40 -4.32
N PHE A 354 3.88 -3.42 -5.17
CA PHE A 354 2.87 -3.59 -6.21
C PHE A 354 2.73 -5.09 -6.53
N SER A 355 1.70 -5.44 -7.29
CA SER A 355 1.53 -6.79 -7.84
C SER A 355 1.25 -6.73 -9.34
N ILE A 356 1.82 -7.67 -10.08
CA ILE A 356 1.47 -7.97 -11.46
C ILE A 356 1.06 -9.44 -11.49
N TYR A 357 -0.10 -9.74 -12.03
CA TYR A 357 -0.55 -11.12 -12.27
C TYR A 357 -0.53 -11.42 -13.76
N VAL A 358 -0.06 -12.62 -14.11
CA VAL A 358 0.02 -13.16 -15.47
C VAL A 358 -0.43 -14.63 -15.48
N PRO A 359 -0.89 -15.17 -16.62
CA PRO A 359 -1.27 -16.57 -16.73
C PRO A 359 -0.13 -17.53 -16.40
N SER A 360 -0.43 -18.65 -15.74
CA SER A 360 0.57 -19.65 -15.30
C SER A 360 1.35 -20.30 -16.44
N GLN A 361 0.80 -20.33 -17.65
CA GLN A 361 1.47 -20.82 -18.86
C GLN A 361 2.57 -19.87 -19.40
N PHE A 362 2.65 -18.62 -18.93
CA PHE A 362 3.64 -17.66 -19.43
C PHE A 362 5.06 -18.00 -18.93
N SER A 363 5.84 -18.68 -19.78
CA SER A 363 7.18 -19.19 -19.49
C SER A 363 8.14 -18.11 -18.94
N GLU A 364 8.10 -16.90 -19.49
CA GLU A 364 9.05 -15.83 -19.16
C GLU A 364 8.81 -15.16 -17.80
N ALA A 365 7.70 -15.45 -17.10
CA ALA A 365 7.41 -14.90 -15.77
C ALA A 365 8.58 -15.10 -14.78
N ARG A 366 9.29 -16.24 -14.85
CA ARG A 366 10.45 -16.53 -14.00
C ARG A 366 11.63 -15.58 -14.20
N ARG A 367 11.72 -14.93 -15.37
CA ARG A 367 12.72 -13.91 -15.68
C ARG A 367 12.26 -12.50 -15.36
N LEU A 368 10.98 -12.29 -15.13
CA LEU A 368 10.39 -10.99 -14.84
C LEU A 368 9.95 -11.01 -13.37
N PRO A 369 10.89 -10.87 -12.42
CA PRO A 369 10.56 -10.91 -11.00
C PRO A 369 9.53 -9.83 -10.68
N LEU A 370 8.70 -10.08 -9.67
CA LEU A 370 7.48 -9.31 -9.33
C LEU A 370 6.23 -9.64 -10.18
N MET A 371 6.33 -10.58 -11.14
CA MET A 371 5.15 -11.23 -11.73
C MET A 371 4.71 -12.46 -10.94
N ASN A 372 3.42 -12.49 -10.57
CA ASN A 372 2.75 -13.60 -9.92
C ASN A 372 2.00 -14.43 -10.96
N LEU A 373 2.22 -15.75 -10.97
CA LEU A 373 1.47 -16.67 -11.83
C LEU A 373 0.09 -16.95 -11.24
N THR A 374 -0.95 -16.98 -12.09
CA THR A 374 -2.29 -17.46 -11.72
C THR A 374 -2.88 -18.37 -12.81
N ASN A 375 -3.65 -19.38 -12.39
CA ASN A 375 -4.46 -20.21 -13.30
C ASN A 375 -5.79 -19.53 -13.66
N ASP A 376 -6.17 -18.48 -12.93
CA ASP A 376 -7.45 -17.77 -13.06
C ASP A 376 -7.17 -16.26 -13.08
N MET A 377 -7.13 -15.71 -14.29
CA MET A 377 -6.94 -14.26 -14.50
C MET A 377 -8.23 -13.49 -14.25
N GLU A 378 -9.39 -14.10 -14.55
CA GLU A 378 -10.71 -13.47 -14.44
C GLU A 378 -11.06 -13.19 -12.98
N ARG A 379 -10.88 -14.16 -12.07
CA ARG A 379 -11.04 -13.96 -10.61
C ARG A 379 -10.21 -12.79 -10.11
N ILE A 380 -8.92 -12.74 -10.46
CA ILE A 380 -8.01 -11.68 -10.00
C ILE A 380 -8.45 -10.31 -10.53
N GLU A 381 -8.85 -10.24 -11.80
CA GLU A 381 -9.34 -9.00 -12.40
C GLU A 381 -10.65 -8.52 -11.76
N VAL A 382 -11.63 -9.42 -11.59
CA VAL A 382 -12.93 -9.16 -10.95
C VAL A 382 -12.75 -8.69 -9.51
N ILE A 383 -11.91 -9.37 -8.72
CA ILE A 383 -11.61 -8.98 -7.33
C ILE A 383 -10.96 -7.60 -7.30
N LYS A 384 -9.90 -7.34 -8.08
CA LYS A 384 -9.26 -6.02 -8.11
C LYS A 384 -10.26 -4.93 -8.55
N ASN A 385 -11.06 -5.20 -9.58
CA ASN A 385 -11.96 -4.21 -10.15
C ASN A 385 -13.10 -3.83 -9.19
N LYS A 386 -13.58 -4.78 -8.38
CA LYS A 386 -14.67 -4.56 -7.42
C LYS A 386 -14.16 -4.15 -6.04
N TYR A 387 -13.18 -4.85 -5.49
CA TYR A 387 -12.65 -4.64 -4.13
C TYR A 387 -11.68 -3.46 -4.01
N ILE A 388 -10.94 -3.09 -5.06
CA ILE A 388 -9.94 -2.01 -5.01
C ILE A 388 -10.39 -0.81 -5.86
N ASN A 389 -10.59 -1.02 -7.16
CA ASN A 389 -10.93 0.07 -8.11
C ASN A 389 -12.29 0.74 -7.80
N GLY A 390 -13.24 0.01 -7.21
CA GLY A 390 -14.55 0.50 -6.79
C GLY A 390 -14.46 1.48 -5.62
N PRO A 391 -14.03 1.02 -4.41
CA PRO A 391 -13.80 1.89 -3.25
C PRO A 391 -12.91 3.09 -3.56
N HIS A 392 -11.84 2.93 -4.35
CA HIS A 392 -10.96 4.05 -4.70
C HIS A 392 -11.70 5.16 -5.49
N ALA A 393 -12.61 4.80 -6.40
CA ALA A 393 -13.41 5.78 -7.13
C ALA A 393 -14.41 6.51 -6.22
N ILE A 394 -15.05 5.79 -5.30
CA ILE A 394 -16.02 6.37 -4.35
C ILE A 394 -15.32 7.30 -3.36
N LEU A 395 -14.16 6.89 -2.83
CA LEU A 395 -13.26 7.71 -2.02
C LEU A 395 -12.93 9.04 -2.72
N ALA A 396 -12.56 8.99 -4.00
CA ALA A 396 -12.26 10.19 -4.78
C ALA A 396 -13.46 11.12 -4.97
N TRP A 397 -14.65 10.58 -5.30
CA TRP A 397 -15.86 11.39 -5.45
C TRP A 397 -16.33 12.02 -4.14
N LEU A 398 -16.33 11.27 -3.04
CA LEU A 398 -16.62 11.80 -1.70
C LEU A 398 -15.60 12.86 -1.30
N GLY A 399 -14.31 12.61 -1.53
CA GLY A 399 -13.23 13.56 -1.29
C GLY A 399 -13.44 14.89 -2.02
N ALA A 400 -13.71 14.85 -3.33
CA ALA A 400 -13.94 16.03 -4.17
C ALA A 400 -15.24 16.78 -3.84
N LEU A 401 -16.32 16.06 -3.52
CA LEU A 401 -17.55 16.66 -2.99
C LEU A 401 -17.29 17.33 -1.64
N MET A 402 -16.42 16.75 -0.81
CA MET A 402 -15.97 17.33 0.46
C MET A 402 -14.81 18.34 0.32
N GLY A 403 -14.38 18.68 -0.90
CA GLY A 403 -13.38 19.73 -1.16
C GLY A 403 -11.93 19.35 -0.81
N TYR A 404 -11.65 18.07 -0.55
CA TYR A 404 -10.28 17.55 -0.46
C TYR A 404 -9.63 17.53 -1.84
N GLN A 405 -8.32 17.77 -1.91
CA GLN A 405 -7.57 17.84 -3.16
C GLN A 405 -6.95 16.50 -3.55
N THR A 406 -6.56 15.68 -2.56
CA THR A 406 -5.79 14.45 -2.78
C THR A 406 -6.39 13.25 -2.05
N ILE A 407 -6.05 12.04 -2.50
CA ILE A 407 -6.55 10.80 -1.92
C ILE A 407 -6.13 10.66 -0.45
N ALA A 408 -4.86 10.96 -0.12
CA ALA A 408 -4.39 10.95 1.27
C ALA A 408 -5.17 11.91 2.18
N THR A 409 -5.45 13.13 1.70
CA THR A 409 -6.21 14.11 2.51
C THR A 409 -7.69 13.73 2.64
N ALA A 410 -8.28 13.09 1.63
CA ALA A 410 -9.64 12.57 1.70
C ALA A 410 -9.78 11.36 2.65
N ILE A 411 -8.89 10.37 2.58
CA ILE A 411 -8.98 9.14 3.40
C ILE A 411 -8.66 9.39 4.89
N GLN A 412 -7.94 10.48 5.21
CA GLN A 412 -7.73 10.92 6.59
C GLN A 412 -9.02 11.44 7.27
N ASN A 413 -10.08 11.76 6.51
CA ASN A 413 -11.38 12.09 7.09
C ASN A 413 -12.00 10.83 7.74
N PRO A 414 -12.31 10.83 9.06
CA PRO A 414 -12.80 9.62 9.73
C PRO A 414 -14.12 9.06 9.19
N LEU A 415 -14.99 9.91 8.63
CA LEU A 415 -16.24 9.47 8.01
C LEU A 415 -15.97 8.74 6.69
N ILE A 416 -15.09 9.30 5.84
CA ILE A 416 -14.67 8.67 4.59
C ILE A 416 -13.94 7.35 4.88
N PHE A 417 -12.98 7.34 5.82
CA PHE A 417 -12.27 6.13 6.23
C PHE A 417 -13.24 5.02 6.66
N THR A 418 -14.14 5.33 7.60
CA THR A 418 -15.10 4.35 8.12
C THR A 418 -16.01 3.83 7.02
N PHE A 419 -16.57 4.73 6.21
CA PHE A 419 -17.46 4.39 5.10
C PHE A 419 -16.80 3.46 4.08
N ILE A 420 -15.54 3.73 3.70
CA ILE A 420 -14.78 2.91 2.75
C ILE A 420 -14.39 1.56 3.38
N ASN A 421 -13.88 1.56 4.63
CA ASN A 421 -13.52 0.34 5.34
C ASN A 421 -14.73 -0.61 5.48
N GLU A 422 -15.87 -0.09 5.93
CA GLU A 422 -17.08 -0.89 6.09
C GLU A 422 -17.67 -1.36 4.76
N MET A 423 -17.59 -0.57 3.68
CA MET A 423 -18.01 -1.03 2.36
C MET A 423 -17.17 -2.23 1.89
N MET A 424 -15.87 -2.22 2.13
CA MET A 424 -15.02 -3.37 1.81
C MET A 424 -15.42 -4.60 2.64
N ASP A 425 -15.47 -4.46 3.97
CA ASP A 425 -15.72 -5.58 4.89
C ASP A 425 -17.15 -6.15 4.84
N GLN A 426 -18.15 -5.26 4.85
CA GLN A 426 -19.55 -5.60 5.08
C GLN A 426 -20.36 -5.73 3.79
N GLU A 427 -19.87 -5.22 2.67
CA GLU A 427 -20.58 -5.24 1.38
C GLU A 427 -19.81 -6.04 0.33
N ILE A 428 -18.65 -5.57 -0.11
CA ILE A 428 -17.97 -6.14 -1.28
C ILE A 428 -17.34 -7.51 -0.97
N LYS A 429 -16.76 -7.70 0.22
CA LYS A 429 -16.17 -8.98 0.66
C LYS A 429 -17.18 -10.14 0.65
N PRO A 430 -18.37 -10.08 1.29
CA PRO A 430 -19.35 -11.15 1.20
C PRO A 430 -19.90 -11.36 -0.22
N ILE A 431 -20.08 -10.31 -1.02
CA ILE A 431 -20.48 -10.43 -2.43
C ILE A 431 -19.43 -11.22 -3.25
N LEU A 432 -18.15 -10.89 -3.10
CA LEU A 432 -17.06 -11.61 -3.80
C LEU A 432 -16.87 -13.04 -3.28
N LYS A 433 -17.15 -13.31 -2.00
CA LYS A 433 -17.14 -14.68 -1.47
C LYS A 433 -18.28 -15.56 -1.97
N ALA A 434 -19.41 -14.98 -2.35
CA ALA A 434 -20.49 -15.74 -2.97
C ALA A 434 -20.14 -16.15 -4.41
N GLU A 435 -19.39 -15.31 -5.15
CA GLU A 435 -18.89 -15.65 -6.49
C GLU A 435 -17.69 -16.60 -6.46
N TYR A 436 -16.78 -16.41 -5.50
CA TYR A 436 -15.57 -17.20 -5.34
C TYR A 436 -15.50 -17.77 -3.90
N PRO A 437 -16.12 -18.91 -3.61
CA PRO A 437 -16.12 -19.48 -2.25
C PRO A 437 -14.72 -19.78 -1.69
N ASP A 438 -13.77 -20.10 -2.58
CA ASP A 438 -12.41 -20.53 -2.24
C ASP A 438 -11.44 -19.38 -1.88
N ILE A 439 -11.85 -18.10 -1.98
CA ILE A 439 -10.98 -17.00 -1.53
C ILE A 439 -10.92 -16.92 0.01
N LEU A 440 -9.69 -17.00 0.53
CA LEU A 440 -9.44 -16.95 1.96
C LEU A 440 -9.72 -15.55 2.53
N ASN A 441 -10.18 -15.48 3.78
CA ASN A 441 -10.35 -14.19 4.46
C ASN A 441 -9.05 -13.37 4.48
N GLN A 442 -7.91 -14.05 4.61
CA GLN A 442 -6.59 -13.42 4.65
C GLN A 442 -6.23 -12.71 3.33
N GLU A 443 -6.65 -13.23 2.16
CA GLU A 443 -6.45 -12.55 0.88
C GLU A 443 -7.16 -11.18 0.88
N PHE A 444 -8.40 -11.12 1.38
CA PHE A 444 -9.14 -9.86 1.51
C PHE A 444 -8.49 -8.90 2.50
N GLU A 445 -8.00 -9.38 3.65
CA GLU A 445 -7.31 -8.51 4.62
C GLU A 445 -5.99 -7.96 4.04
N SER A 446 -5.21 -8.79 3.33
CA SER A 446 -3.97 -8.34 2.68
C SER A 446 -4.25 -7.31 1.58
N LEU A 447 -5.24 -7.54 0.71
CA LEU A 447 -5.66 -6.58 -0.31
C LEU A 447 -6.16 -5.27 0.30
N LYS A 448 -6.94 -5.35 1.38
CA LYS A 448 -7.51 -4.19 2.08
C LYS A 448 -6.44 -3.39 2.81
N MET A 449 -5.54 -4.03 3.55
CA MET A 449 -4.41 -3.34 4.20
C MET A 449 -3.53 -2.66 3.15
N SER A 450 -3.17 -3.35 2.07
CA SER A 450 -2.43 -2.74 0.96
C SER A 450 -3.18 -1.55 0.33
N PHE A 451 -4.51 -1.57 0.31
CA PHE A 451 -5.34 -0.47 -0.17
C PHE A 451 -5.44 0.73 0.80
N LEU A 452 -5.49 0.48 2.10
CA LEU A 452 -5.50 1.56 3.10
C LEU A 452 -4.11 2.20 3.21
N ASP A 453 -3.04 1.40 3.30
CA ASP A 453 -1.65 1.88 3.35
C ASP A 453 -1.32 2.81 2.17
N ARG A 454 -1.65 2.38 0.95
CA ARG A 454 -1.38 3.17 -0.26
C ARG A 454 -2.24 4.42 -0.36
N THR A 455 -3.53 4.39 0.02
CA THR A 455 -4.39 5.58 -0.05
C THR A 455 -3.95 6.62 0.97
N ILE A 456 -3.51 6.21 2.15
CA ILE A 456 -2.90 7.09 3.17
C ILE A 456 -1.56 7.67 2.67
N ALA A 457 -0.73 6.87 1.98
CA ALA A 457 0.56 7.30 1.44
C ALA A 457 0.47 8.13 0.14
N SER A 458 -0.69 8.20 -0.51
CA SER A 458 -0.92 8.89 -1.80
C SER A 458 -1.11 10.40 -1.64
N THR A 459 -0.09 11.06 -1.09
CA THR A 459 -0.03 12.50 -0.77
C THR A 459 -0.28 13.39 -1.98
N ASP A 460 0.34 13.08 -3.12
CA ASP A 460 0.26 13.83 -4.38
C ASP A 460 -0.87 13.38 -5.31
N ASP A 461 -1.61 12.31 -5.01
CA ASP A 461 -2.59 11.74 -5.95
C ASP A 461 -3.92 12.53 -5.95
N PRO A 462 -4.29 13.26 -7.02
CA PRO A 462 -5.45 14.16 -6.97
C PRO A 462 -6.77 13.40 -7.03
N VAL A 463 -7.75 13.83 -6.21
CA VAL A 463 -9.11 13.26 -6.25
C VAL A 463 -9.75 13.38 -7.63
N LEU A 464 -9.40 14.40 -8.42
CA LEU A 464 -9.91 14.57 -9.78
C LEU A 464 -9.32 13.51 -10.73
N ARG A 465 -8.01 13.22 -10.64
CA ARG A 465 -7.35 12.19 -11.46
C ARG A 465 -7.94 10.80 -11.20
N VAL A 466 -8.23 10.50 -9.93
CA VAL A 466 -8.84 9.23 -9.52
C VAL A 466 -10.36 9.22 -9.77
N GLY A 467 -11.03 10.36 -9.67
CA GLY A 467 -12.47 10.56 -9.85
C GLY A 467 -12.94 10.60 -11.31
N ARG A 468 -12.09 11.05 -12.24
CA ARG A 468 -12.33 11.25 -13.69
C ARG A 468 -13.13 10.14 -14.38
N ASP A 469 -13.93 10.50 -15.37
CA ASP A 469 -14.74 9.57 -16.18
C ASP A 469 -15.66 8.69 -15.29
N PRO A 470 -16.64 9.32 -14.62
CA PRO A 470 -17.56 8.64 -13.74
C PRO A 470 -18.55 7.72 -14.48
N LEU A 471 -18.99 8.09 -15.69
CA LEU A 471 -19.97 7.31 -16.45
C LEU A 471 -19.46 5.88 -16.73
N ARG A 472 -18.26 5.71 -17.30
CA ARG A 472 -17.65 4.38 -17.52
C ARG A 472 -17.40 3.59 -16.22
N LYS A 473 -17.29 4.25 -15.07
CA LYS A 473 -17.12 3.59 -13.76
C LYS A 473 -18.43 3.09 -13.15
N LEU A 474 -19.55 3.66 -13.57
CA LEU A 474 -20.90 3.32 -13.14
C LEU A 474 -21.61 2.35 -14.12
N ASP A 475 -20.97 2.03 -15.24
CA ASP A 475 -21.46 1.15 -16.30
C ASP A 475 -21.75 -0.28 -15.82
N ALA A 476 -22.57 -1.00 -16.58
CA ALA A 476 -22.94 -2.39 -16.33
C ALA A 476 -21.70 -3.31 -16.28
N GLY A 477 -21.72 -4.33 -15.41
CA GLY A 477 -20.60 -5.26 -15.18
C GLY A 477 -19.37 -4.66 -14.48
N ALA A 478 -19.23 -3.33 -14.43
CA ALA A 478 -18.04 -2.63 -13.97
C ALA A 478 -17.82 -2.68 -12.43
N ARG A 479 -17.09 -1.70 -11.91
CA ARG A 479 -16.59 -1.68 -10.53
C ARG A 479 -17.67 -1.57 -9.46
N ILE A 480 -18.60 -0.63 -9.59
CA ILE A 480 -19.60 -0.34 -8.55
C ILE A 480 -20.93 -1.00 -8.87
N ARG A 481 -21.53 -0.65 -10.02
CA ARG A 481 -22.77 -1.28 -10.48
C ARG A 481 -22.61 -2.79 -10.66
N GLY A 482 -21.51 -3.24 -11.27
CA GLY A 482 -21.21 -4.66 -11.37
C GLY A 482 -20.95 -5.36 -10.03
N SER A 483 -20.76 -4.65 -8.92
CA SER A 483 -20.77 -5.25 -7.57
C SER A 483 -22.20 -5.43 -7.05
N ILE A 484 -23.11 -4.49 -7.37
CA ILE A 484 -24.54 -4.59 -7.08
C ILE A 484 -25.19 -5.71 -7.91
N GLU A 485 -24.86 -5.80 -9.20
CA GLU A 485 -25.33 -6.89 -10.08
C GLU A 485 -24.86 -8.27 -9.58
N LEU A 486 -23.64 -8.35 -9.06
CA LEU A 486 -23.11 -9.57 -8.44
C LEU A 486 -23.83 -9.90 -7.12
N ALA A 487 -24.17 -8.89 -6.31
CA ALA A 487 -25.03 -9.08 -5.15
C ALA A 487 -26.42 -9.61 -5.55
N HIS A 488 -27.02 -9.06 -6.61
CA HIS A 488 -28.32 -9.51 -7.13
C HIS A 488 -28.27 -10.95 -7.65
N LYS A 489 -27.21 -11.33 -8.38
CA LYS A 489 -26.94 -12.72 -8.83
C LYS A 489 -26.98 -13.71 -7.66
N HIS A 490 -26.39 -13.32 -6.53
CA HIS A 490 -26.32 -14.12 -5.30
C HIS A 490 -27.42 -13.83 -4.26
N GLN A 491 -28.46 -13.06 -4.63
CA GLN A 491 -29.59 -12.71 -3.78
C GLN A 491 -29.23 -11.89 -2.51
N LEU A 492 -28.06 -11.26 -2.49
CA LEU A 492 -27.50 -10.44 -1.39
C LEU A 492 -27.99 -8.98 -1.43
N TYR A 493 -29.26 -8.73 -1.72
CA TYR A 493 -29.84 -7.38 -1.93
C TYR A 493 -29.66 -6.42 -0.74
N SER A 494 -29.50 -6.92 0.49
CA SER A 494 -29.29 -6.09 1.69
C SER A 494 -27.85 -5.55 1.81
N TYR A 495 -26.92 -6.03 0.99
CA TYR A 495 -25.48 -5.77 1.10
C TYR A 495 -24.98 -4.61 0.22
N THR A 496 -25.86 -3.79 -0.38
CA THR A 496 -25.46 -2.81 -1.41
C THR A 496 -25.57 -1.34 -0.99
N THR A 497 -25.82 -1.06 0.29
CA THR A 497 -26.20 0.29 0.75
C THR A 497 -25.12 1.35 0.50
N ARG A 498 -23.85 1.09 0.80
CA ARG A 498 -22.73 2.03 0.55
C ARG A 498 -22.32 2.01 -0.92
N LEU A 499 -22.44 0.88 -1.62
CA LEU A 499 -22.25 0.82 -3.09
C LEU A 499 -23.23 1.73 -3.84
N GLU A 500 -24.52 1.71 -3.49
CA GLU A 500 -25.55 2.63 -4.01
C GLU A 500 -25.23 4.09 -3.70
N PHE A 501 -24.71 4.35 -2.50
CA PHE A 501 -24.24 5.67 -2.11
C PHE A 501 -23.03 6.11 -2.96
N GLY A 502 -22.18 5.17 -3.38
CA GLY A 502 -21.13 5.39 -4.36
C GLY A 502 -21.65 5.84 -5.73
N ILE A 503 -22.75 5.25 -6.22
CA ILE A 503 -23.42 5.70 -7.44
C ILE A 503 -23.94 7.13 -7.27
N ALA A 504 -24.60 7.42 -6.14
CA ALA A 504 -25.08 8.76 -5.81
C ALA A 504 -23.93 9.80 -5.79
N ALA A 505 -22.80 9.45 -5.18
CA ALA A 505 -21.61 10.31 -5.12
C ALA A 505 -21.00 10.59 -6.50
N GLY A 506 -20.88 9.58 -7.39
CA GLY A 506 -20.34 9.76 -8.75
C GLY A 506 -21.22 10.63 -9.65
N ILE A 507 -22.54 10.47 -9.55
CA ILE A 507 -23.51 11.32 -10.26
C ILE A 507 -23.45 12.75 -9.73
N LEU A 508 -23.45 12.95 -8.40
CA LEU A 508 -23.39 14.29 -7.81
C LEU A 508 -22.05 14.99 -8.06
N TYR A 509 -20.92 14.26 -8.04
CA TYR A 509 -19.60 14.76 -8.43
C TYR A 509 -19.61 15.39 -9.82
N SER A 510 -20.29 14.72 -10.76
CA SER A 510 -20.47 15.18 -12.15
C SER A 510 -21.34 16.43 -12.19
N ILE A 511 -22.52 16.39 -11.56
CA ILE A 511 -23.51 17.49 -11.60
C ILE A 511 -23.04 18.74 -10.83
N LYS A 512 -22.21 18.60 -9.80
CA LYS A 512 -21.55 19.72 -9.11
C LYS A 512 -20.28 20.23 -9.82
N GLY A 513 -20.01 19.78 -11.06
CA GLY A 513 -18.95 20.32 -11.91
C GLY A 513 -17.55 20.17 -11.33
N LYS A 514 -17.25 19.08 -10.61
CA LYS A 514 -15.94 18.88 -9.97
C LYS A 514 -14.81 18.61 -10.96
N ASP A 515 -15.14 18.00 -12.10
CA ASP A 515 -14.25 17.77 -13.24
C ASP A 515 -15.05 18.03 -14.53
N PRO A 516 -15.28 19.32 -14.87
CA PRO A 516 -16.26 19.71 -15.88
C PRO A 516 -15.77 19.54 -17.31
N VAL A 517 -14.46 19.35 -17.51
CA VAL A 517 -13.81 19.13 -18.82
C VAL A 517 -13.69 17.64 -19.17
N ASN A 518 -14.30 16.77 -18.36
CA ASN A 518 -14.26 15.33 -18.57
C ASN A 518 -15.49 14.89 -19.35
N PRO A 519 -15.33 14.21 -20.52
CA PRO A 519 -16.47 13.80 -21.35
C PRO A 519 -17.53 12.96 -20.61
N GLY A 520 -17.13 12.15 -19.63
CA GLY A 520 -18.08 11.37 -18.81
C GLY A 520 -18.88 12.23 -17.83
N CYS A 521 -18.29 13.30 -17.30
CA CYS A 521 -18.99 14.30 -16.49
C CYS A 521 -19.91 15.16 -17.35
N GLU A 522 -19.42 15.66 -18.49
CA GLU A 522 -20.18 16.43 -19.48
C GLU A 522 -21.42 15.66 -19.92
N LYS A 523 -21.28 14.38 -20.26
CA LYS A 523 -22.41 13.54 -20.68
C LYS A 523 -23.46 13.38 -19.59
N ILE A 524 -23.05 13.21 -18.33
CA ILE A 524 -24.00 13.17 -17.19
C ILE A 524 -24.73 14.51 -17.02
N GLN A 525 -24.04 15.64 -17.16
CA GLN A 525 -24.65 16.98 -17.10
C GLN A 525 -25.61 17.23 -18.26
N GLU A 526 -25.26 16.80 -19.47
CA GLU A 526 -26.11 16.85 -20.67
C GLU A 526 -27.43 16.10 -20.44
N ILE A 527 -27.35 14.82 -20.03
CA ILE A 527 -28.52 13.98 -19.75
C ILE A 527 -29.39 14.60 -18.66
N TYR A 528 -28.78 15.05 -17.56
CA TYR A 528 -29.49 15.68 -16.45
C TYR A 528 -30.26 16.94 -16.90
N SER A 529 -29.58 17.84 -17.62
CA SER A 529 -30.13 19.12 -18.04
C SER A 529 -31.22 18.96 -19.11
N ALA A 530 -31.01 18.07 -20.09
CA ALA A 530 -31.97 17.77 -21.15
C ALA A 530 -33.28 17.13 -20.64
N ASN A 531 -33.25 16.53 -19.45
CA ASN A 531 -34.38 15.84 -18.83
C ASN A 531 -34.92 16.59 -17.60
N ASN A 532 -35.03 17.92 -17.67
CA ASN A 532 -35.58 18.77 -16.60
C ASN A 532 -34.90 18.57 -15.23
N ASN A 533 -33.57 18.44 -15.21
CA ASN A 533 -32.79 18.19 -13.99
C ASN A 533 -33.14 16.86 -13.28
N SER A 534 -33.42 15.82 -14.06
CA SER A 534 -33.80 14.50 -13.54
C SER A 534 -32.59 13.58 -13.30
N PHE A 535 -32.31 13.31 -12.03
CA PHE A 535 -31.37 12.25 -11.64
C PHE A 535 -31.82 10.85 -12.09
N ALA A 536 -33.14 10.62 -12.21
CA ALA A 536 -33.67 9.33 -12.66
C ALA A 536 -33.35 9.09 -14.15
N ALA A 537 -33.36 10.14 -14.97
CA ALA A 537 -32.97 10.06 -16.37
C ALA A 537 -31.48 9.73 -16.54
N VAL A 538 -30.60 10.23 -15.65
CA VAL A 538 -29.18 9.85 -15.62
C VAL A 538 -29.02 8.37 -15.26
N LEU A 539 -29.73 7.88 -14.24
CA LEU A 539 -29.67 6.47 -13.81
C LEU A 539 -30.17 5.50 -14.88
N CYS A 540 -31.22 5.88 -15.61
CA CYS A 540 -31.86 5.04 -16.64
C CYS A 540 -31.36 5.34 -18.06
N TYR A 541 -30.26 6.08 -18.22
CA TYR A 541 -29.77 6.47 -19.54
C TYR A 541 -29.33 5.26 -20.36
N GLN A 542 -29.88 5.12 -21.56
CA GLN A 542 -29.48 4.13 -22.57
C GLN A 542 -29.02 4.88 -23.82
N GLY A 543 -27.77 4.67 -24.26
CA GLY A 543 -27.28 5.33 -25.48
C GLY A 543 -25.76 5.41 -25.58
N VAL A 544 -25.29 6.26 -26.49
CA VAL A 544 -23.85 6.46 -26.74
C VAL A 544 -23.24 7.34 -25.66
N ALA A 545 -22.15 6.85 -25.07
CA ALA A 545 -21.28 7.54 -24.13
C ALA A 545 -19.85 7.64 -24.70
N PRO A 546 -18.96 8.45 -24.09
CA PRO A 546 -17.57 8.58 -24.56
C PRO A 546 -16.76 7.27 -24.56
N SER A 547 -17.18 6.27 -23.78
CA SER A 547 -16.57 4.94 -23.70
C SER A 547 -17.24 3.88 -24.58
N GLY A 548 -18.21 4.25 -25.42
CA GLY A 548 -19.03 3.33 -26.22
C GLY A 548 -20.50 3.32 -25.80
N ASN A 549 -21.21 2.23 -26.05
CA ASN A 549 -22.62 2.11 -25.66
C ASN A 549 -22.76 1.92 -24.15
N TYR A 550 -23.46 2.83 -23.49
CA TYR A 550 -23.79 2.76 -22.07
C TYR A 550 -25.20 2.20 -21.89
N THR A 551 -25.33 1.26 -20.96
CA THR A 551 -26.62 0.63 -20.62
C THR A 551 -27.07 1.10 -19.25
N GLY A 552 -28.27 1.66 -19.14
CA GLY A 552 -28.81 2.22 -17.90
C GLY A 552 -29.32 1.17 -16.91
N LEU A 553 -29.84 1.61 -15.76
CA LEU A 553 -30.74 0.81 -14.94
C LEU A 553 -32.11 0.72 -15.62
N ASP A 554 -32.77 -0.43 -15.52
CA ASP A 554 -34.11 -0.63 -16.08
C ASP A 554 -35.18 -0.03 -15.15
N PRO A 555 -36.05 0.88 -15.61
CA PRO A 555 -37.01 1.58 -14.75
C PRO A 555 -37.97 0.70 -13.95
N GLU A 556 -38.34 -0.49 -14.46
CA GLU A 556 -39.29 -1.38 -13.80
C GLU A 556 -38.59 -2.52 -13.04
N LYS A 557 -37.57 -3.15 -13.63
CA LYS A 557 -36.79 -4.22 -13.00
C LYS A 557 -35.94 -3.70 -11.84
N ASP A 558 -35.29 -2.55 -12.00
CA ASP A 558 -34.38 -1.96 -11.00
C ASP A 558 -35.06 -0.88 -10.13
N LYS A 559 -36.39 -0.76 -10.21
CA LYS A 559 -37.22 0.27 -9.52
C LYS A 559 -36.86 0.52 -8.05
N ARG A 560 -36.60 -0.53 -7.28
CA ARG A 560 -36.19 -0.42 -5.86
C ARG A 560 -34.79 0.16 -5.70
N LEU A 561 -33.84 -0.28 -6.54
CA LEU A 561 -32.47 0.21 -6.57
C LEU A 561 -32.44 1.69 -6.99
N ILE A 562 -33.17 2.05 -8.04
CA ILE A 562 -33.33 3.44 -8.51
C ILE A 562 -33.86 4.33 -7.39
N ALA A 563 -34.97 3.94 -6.73
CA ALA A 563 -35.54 4.72 -5.62
C ALA A 563 -34.54 4.89 -4.46
N SER A 564 -33.79 3.83 -4.13
CA SER A 564 -32.78 3.84 -3.06
C SER A 564 -31.59 4.76 -3.38
N ILE A 565 -31.12 4.79 -4.63
CA ILE A 565 -30.05 5.69 -5.08
C ILE A 565 -30.56 7.14 -5.11
N LEU A 566 -31.78 7.40 -5.61
CA LEU A 566 -32.37 8.74 -5.63
C LEU A 566 -32.51 9.35 -4.23
N ALA A 567 -32.91 8.56 -3.22
CA ALA A 567 -32.94 9.00 -1.83
C ALA A 567 -31.55 9.41 -1.32
N LYS A 568 -30.50 8.64 -1.66
CA LYS A 568 -29.11 8.92 -1.30
C LYS A 568 -28.56 10.16 -2.02
N ILE A 569 -28.90 10.37 -3.29
CA ILE A 569 -28.60 11.59 -4.03
C ILE A 569 -29.23 12.81 -3.33
N SER A 570 -30.50 12.72 -2.95
CA SER A 570 -31.21 13.82 -2.26
C SER A 570 -30.52 14.20 -0.95
N TRP A 571 -30.16 13.21 -0.13
CA TRP A 571 -29.46 13.42 1.15
C TRP A 571 -28.05 13.98 0.98
N LEU A 572 -27.25 13.43 0.06
CA LEU A 572 -25.88 13.91 -0.18
C LEU A 572 -25.89 15.33 -0.78
N ASN A 573 -26.87 15.64 -1.63
CA ASN A 573 -27.06 16.97 -2.20
C ASN A 573 -27.50 18.00 -1.14
N SER A 574 -28.36 17.65 -0.18
CA SER A 574 -28.73 18.59 0.90
C SER A 574 -27.54 18.94 1.79
N LEU A 575 -26.73 17.94 2.19
CA LEU A 575 -25.49 18.18 2.95
C LEU A 575 -24.47 19.03 2.18
N TYR A 576 -24.36 18.82 0.85
CA TYR A 576 -23.53 19.65 0.00
C TYR A 576 -24.02 21.11 0.01
N GLU A 577 -25.31 21.33 -0.22
CA GLU A 577 -25.91 22.68 -0.25
C GLU A 577 -25.82 23.42 1.08
N GLU A 578 -26.03 22.74 2.22
CA GLU A 578 -25.90 23.32 3.56
C GLU A 578 -24.49 23.90 3.80
N ARG A 579 -23.46 23.16 3.39
CA ARG A 579 -22.05 23.59 3.47
C ARG A 579 -21.73 24.79 2.59
N PHE A 580 -22.42 24.98 1.46
CA PHE A 580 -22.22 26.16 0.60
C PHE A 580 -23.08 27.36 1.00
N ARG A 581 -24.17 27.15 1.75
CA ARG A 581 -25.04 28.22 2.28
C ARG A 581 -24.54 28.81 3.60
N SER A 582 -23.69 28.08 4.32
CA SER A 582 -23.05 28.55 5.55
C SER A 582 -21.53 28.48 5.41
N SER A 583 -20.86 29.64 5.53
CA SER A 583 -19.39 29.73 5.56
C SER A 583 -18.84 29.12 6.85
N TRP A 584 -18.82 27.78 6.95
CA TRP A 584 -18.65 27.08 8.22
C TRP A 584 -17.36 26.24 8.31
N PRO A 585 -16.28 26.78 8.90
CA PRO A 585 -15.33 25.98 9.68
C PRO A 585 -15.97 25.71 11.06
N LEU A 586 -16.14 24.44 11.47
CA LEU A 586 -16.75 23.94 12.75
C LEU A 586 -18.22 23.42 12.77
N ILE A 587 -18.64 22.48 11.91
CA ILE A 587 -19.64 21.44 12.31
C ILE A 587 -19.28 20.06 11.74
N ILE A 588 -18.54 19.26 12.51
CA ILE A 588 -18.66 17.78 12.51
C ILE A 588 -18.45 17.30 13.96
N THR A 589 -19.32 17.74 14.88
CA THR A 589 -19.30 17.35 16.31
C THR A 589 -20.63 16.84 16.84
N SER A 590 -21.66 16.71 15.98
CA SER A 590 -22.97 16.18 16.38
C SER A 590 -23.69 15.47 15.23
N LEU A 591 -23.40 14.20 15.03
CA LEU A 591 -24.29 13.21 14.40
C LEU A 591 -23.81 11.80 14.79
N SER A 592 -24.08 11.40 16.03
CA SER A 592 -23.86 10.04 16.52
C SER A 592 -24.97 9.10 16.02
N ILE A 593 -24.58 7.87 15.68
CA ILE A 593 -25.44 6.84 15.10
C ILE A 593 -26.44 6.34 16.15
N GLY A 594 -27.72 6.29 15.80
CA GLY A 594 -28.75 5.53 16.50
C GLY A 594 -29.33 4.43 15.61
N GLN A 595 -29.39 3.18 16.10
CA GLN A 595 -30.08 2.07 15.44
C GLN A 595 -31.13 1.46 16.38
N ASN A 596 -32.41 1.42 15.95
CA ASN A 596 -33.16 0.17 15.71
C ASN A 596 -34.69 0.38 15.48
N LYS A 597 -35.18 -0.07 14.30
CA LYS A 597 -36.51 -0.67 13.99
C LYS A 597 -37.81 0.19 14.14
N PRO A 598 -38.93 -0.20 13.46
CA PRO A 598 -39.08 -0.77 12.11
C PRO A 598 -40.13 0.00 11.24
N LEU A 599 -40.42 -0.46 10.02
CA LEU A 599 -41.48 0.09 9.13
C LEU A 599 -42.91 -0.17 9.64
N VAL A 600 -43.81 0.82 9.43
CA VAL A 600 -45.29 0.82 9.27
C VAL A 600 -45.76 2.27 9.55
N ASP A 601 -46.64 2.96 8.80
CA ASP A 601 -47.43 2.61 7.60
C ASP A 601 -47.61 3.83 6.64
N LEU A 602 -48.39 3.66 5.56
CA LEU A 602 -48.83 4.69 4.59
C LEU A 602 -50.13 5.40 5.03
N THR A 603 -50.21 6.73 4.88
CA THR A 603 -51.47 7.43 4.49
C THR A 603 -51.18 8.77 3.80
N PHE A 604 -52.09 9.15 2.90
CA PHE A 604 -51.99 10.25 1.93
C PHE A 604 -52.76 11.52 2.36
N PHE A 605 -52.39 12.67 1.76
CA PHE A 605 -53.23 13.87 1.51
C PHE A 605 -53.84 14.61 2.75
N SER A 606 -54.19 15.91 2.72
CA SER A 606 -53.99 17.00 1.74
C SER A 606 -54.14 18.40 2.41
N SER A 607 -53.86 19.46 1.62
CA SER A 607 -54.62 20.73 1.56
C SER A 607 -54.63 21.74 2.75
N THR A 608 -53.88 22.83 2.54
CA THR A 608 -54.34 24.26 2.59
C THR A 608 -55.08 24.81 3.82
N HIS A 609 -54.47 25.77 4.54
CA HIS A 609 -54.76 27.22 4.43
C HIS A 609 -53.99 28.12 5.45
N ARG A 610 -53.85 29.40 5.08
CA ARG A 610 -53.51 30.61 5.86
C ARG A 610 -54.62 31.66 5.50
N PRO A 611 -54.79 32.84 6.16
CA PRO A 611 -54.08 33.44 7.31
C PRO A 611 -54.97 34.16 8.40
N SER A 612 -54.33 34.58 9.51
CA SER A 612 -54.48 35.84 10.31
C SER A 612 -55.83 36.54 10.61
N PHE A 613 -56.06 36.97 11.88
CA PHE A 613 -56.17 38.41 12.33
C PHE A 613 -56.51 38.58 13.86
N PHE A 614 -55.84 39.54 14.54
CA PHE A 614 -56.27 40.45 15.66
C PHE A 614 -56.95 39.90 16.97
N ALA A 615 -56.97 40.59 18.14
CA ALA A 615 -56.09 41.59 18.78
C ALA A 615 -56.52 41.93 20.26
N GLN A 616 -55.54 42.39 21.06
CA GLN A 616 -55.61 43.43 22.13
C GLN A 616 -56.20 43.24 23.57
N ASN A 617 -55.47 43.89 24.50
CA ASN A 617 -55.84 44.50 25.81
C ASN A 617 -55.99 43.61 27.08
N GLN A 618 -55.57 44.02 28.29
CA GLN A 618 -54.73 45.15 28.77
C GLN A 618 -54.28 44.94 30.25
N ASN A 619 -53.10 45.48 30.63
CA ASN A 619 -52.68 46.06 31.95
C ASN A 619 -52.97 45.29 33.30
N SER A 620 -52.18 45.38 34.39
CA SER A 620 -51.08 46.28 34.80
C SER A 620 -50.32 45.71 36.03
N ALA A 621 -48.97 45.81 36.06
CA ALA A 621 -48.07 45.88 37.22
C ALA A 621 -46.61 45.75 36.71
N ALA A 622 -45.81 46.83 36.63
CA ALA A 622 -45.02 47.41 37.71
C ALA A 622 -43.81 46.53 38.16
N LEU A 623 -42.64 46.89 37.62
CA LEU A 623 -41.23 46.72 38.08
C LEU A 623 -40.81 45.57 39.05
N LEU A 624 -39.57 45.10 38.83
CA LEU A 624 -38.74 44.26 39.72
C LEU A 624 -39.06 42.75 39.79
N ALA A 625 -38.88 42.04 38.68
CA ALA A 625 -38.30 40.69 38.71
C ALA A 625 -37.63 40.34 37.37
N ILE A 626 -36.31 40.13 37.44
CA ILE A 626 -35.40 39.73 36.37
C ILE A 626 -35.93 38.50 35.60
N GLY A 627 -35.82 38.55 34.27
CA GLY A 627 -36.23 37.45 33.38
C GLY A 627 -35.52 36.13 33.69
N ASN A 628 -36.24 35.03 33.44
CA ASN A 628 -35.85 33.70 33.88
C ASN A 628 -34.60 33.19 33.12
N ARG A 629 -33.42 33.41 33.71
CA ARG A 629 -32.19 32.74 33.33
C ARG A 629 -32.31 31.24 33.66
N HIS A 630 -32.38 30.39 32.64
CA HIS A 630 -31.55 29.20 32.63
C HIS A 630 -31.17 28.81 31.19
N GLN A 631 -29.90 28.43 31.01
CA GLN A 631 -29.27 27.84 29.82
C GLN A 631 -28.82 28.71 28.61
N THR A 632 -29.12 30.01 28.52
CA THR A 632 -28.59 30.84 27.39
C THR A 632 -27.77 32.09 27.79
N GLN A 633 -27.20 32.12 29.01
CA GLN A 633 -26.08 33.02 29.34
C GLN A 633 -25.23 32.56 30.55
N LYS A 634 -24.66 31.35 30.43
CA LYS A 634 -23.26 31.04 30.82
C LYS A 634 -22.70 30.35 29.57
N LEU A 635 -22.01 31.05 28.66
CA LEU A 635 -20.57 31.30 28.84
C LEU A 635 -20.03 32.57 28.15
N CYS A 636 -20.81 33.30 27.34
CA CYS A 636 -20.27 34.28 26.38
C CYS A 636 -20.22 35.76 26.82
N LEU A 637 -20.62 36.11 28.05
CA LEU A 637 -20.46 37.47 28.58
C LEU A 637 -19.93 37.47 30.02
N PHE A 638 -18.79 36.79 30.20
CA PHE A 638 -17.71 37.32 31.04
C PHE A 638 -16.65 37.94 30.13
N LEU A 639 -17.07 38.93 29.35
CA LEU A 639 -16.16 39.94 28.82
C LEU A 639 -16.28 41.14 29.75
N ASN A 640 -15.22 41.46 30.48
CA ASN A 640 -14.96 42.84 30.81
C ASN A 640 -13.48 43.06 31.11
N ASN A 641 -13.00 44.21 30.62
CA ASN A 641 -11.68 44.80 30.83
C ASN A 641 -10.54 44.17 29.99
N GLU A 642 -9.69 44.90 29.29
CA GLU A 642 -9.59 46.28 28.76
C GLU A 642 -8.08 46.40 28.42
N PHE A 643 -7.74 46.82 27.21
CA PHE A 643 -6.43 47.30 26.74
C PHE A 643 -5.13 46.93 27.48
N LYS A 644 -4.20 46.29 26.73
CA LYS A 644 -2.95 46.97 26.31
C LYS A 644 -2.30 46.33 25.06
N ARG A 645 -1.48 47.15 24.39
CA ARG A 645 -0.68 46.89 23.16
C ARG A 645 0.44 45.86 23.48
N GLU A 646 1.12 45.19 22.55
CA GLU A 646 1.71 45.64 21.27
C GLU A 646 1.80 44.54 20.18
N GLU A 647 1.91 44.96 18.92
CA GLU A 647 2.42 44.20 17.76
C GLU A 647 3.97 44.36 17.63
N PRO A 648 4.68 43.68 16.71
CA PRO A 648 4.54 42.29 16.26
C PRO A 648 5.92 41.56 16.23
N ARG A 649 5.91 40.22 16.18
CA ARG A 649 7.01 39.48 15.51
C ARG A 649 6.48 38.34 14.65
N MET A 650 6.52 38.58 13.34
CA MET A 650 6.48 37.52 12.32
C MET A 650 7.58 36.50 12.60
N ILE A 651 7.18 35.24 12.79
CA ILE A 651 8.05 34.08 12.59
C ILE A 651 7.29 33.13 11.67
N MET A 652 7.91 32.76 10.55
CA MET A 652 7.30 31.87 9.56
C MET A 652 7.17 30.46 10.16
N LEU A 653 5.95 29.94 10.25
CA LEU A 653 5.70 28.54 10.59
C LEU A 653 5.87 27.68 9.34
N HIS A 654 6.81 26.74 9.40
CA HIS A 654 7.09 25.82 8.31
C HIS A 654 6.05 24.69 8.25
N GLN A 655 5.81 24.14 7.06
CA GLN A 655 4.75 23.16 6.77
C GLN A 655 4.83 21.82 7.52
N ASN A 656 5.89 21.57 8.30
CA ASN A 656 6.07 20.34 9.07
C ASN A 656 5.34 20.34 10.43
N ASP A 657 5.05 21.51 11.01
CA ASP A 657 4.45 21.58 12.36
C ASP A 657 2.98 21.16 12.37
N THR A 658 2.23 21.42 11.29
CA THR A 658 0.78 21.14 11.21
C THR A 658 0.48 19.66 11.35
N ALA A 659 1.22 18.79 10.64
CA ALA A 659 1.06 17.34 10.74
C ALA A 659 1.45 16.77 12.11
N MET A 660 2.37 17.43 12.83
CA MET A 660 2.71 17.06 14.20
C MET A 660 1.62 17.49 15.20
N ILE A 661 1.05 18.69 15.01
CA ILE A 661 -0.10 19.21 15.76
C ILE A 661 -1.31 18.29 15.58
N ASP A 662 -1.63 17.88 14.35
CA ASP A 662 -2.77 17.01 14.05
C ASP A 662 -2.62 15.61 14.68
N LYS A 663 -1.42 15.02 14.69
CA LYS A 663 -1.15 13.75 15.39
C LYS A 663 -1.24 13.88 16.91
N LYS A 664 -0.68 14.94 17.49
CA LYS A 664 -0.80 15.20 18.93
C LYS A 664 -2.26 15.38 19.35
N ARG A 665 -3.03 16.11 18.54
CA ARG A 665 -4.47 16.31 18.72
C ARG A 665 -5.27 15.02 18.58
N PHE A 666 -4.93 14.14 17.62
CA PHE A 666 -5.54 12.81 17.51
C PHE A 666 -5.42 12.00 18.81
N TYR A 667 -4.22 11.93 19.42
CA TYR A 667 -4.05 11.23 20.69
C TYR A 667 -4.82 11.90 21.82
N GLN A 668 -4.82 13.24 21.88
CA GLN A 668 -5.57 14.00 22.88
C GLN A 668 -7.08 13.73 22.78
N ASP A 669 -7.66 13.80 21.58
CA ASP A 669 -9.08 13.53 21.34
C ASP A 669 -9.42 12.06 21.67
N LYS A 670 -8.57 11.09 21.28
CA LYS A 670 -8.80 9.67 21.57
C LYS A 670 -8.73 9.35 23.05
N LEU A 671 -7.68 9.77 23.76
CA LEU A 671 -7.54 9.52 25.20
C LEU A 671 -8.63 10.24 26.00
N LYS A 672 -9.07 11.43 25.56
CA LYS A 672 -10.17 12.15 26.18
C LYS A 672 -11.50 11.40 26.11
N THR A 673 -11.75 10.59 25.07
CA THR A 673 -12.93 9.69 25.06
C THR A 673 -12.87 8.57 26.11
N LEU A 674 -11.68 8.29 26.65
CA LEU A 674 -11.47 7.35 27.76
C LEU A 674 -11.42 8.07 29.12
N GLY A 675 -11.66 9.38 29.16
CA GLY A 675 -11.51 10.21 30.36
C GLY A 675 -10.06 10.46 30.77
N ILE A 676 -9.10 10.28 29.86
CA ILE A 676 -7.68 10.56 30.09
C ILE A 676 -7.31 11.83 29.34
N ASN A 677 -6.94 12.89 30.06
CA ASN A 677 -6.39 14.10 29.49
C ASN A 677 -4.92 13.88 29.09
N LEU A 678 -4.56 14.40 27.93
CA LEU A 678 -3.19 14.47 27.43
C LEU A 678 -2.85 15.93 27.19
N ASP A 679 -1.81 16.44 27.83
CA ASP A 679 -1.18 17.70 27.43
C ASP A 679 -0.31 17.45 26.19
N THR A 680 -0.63 18.11 25.09
CA THR A 680 0.08 17.96 23.82
C THR A 680 1.42 18.68 23.78
N GLN A 681 1.70 19.60 24.71
CA GLN A 681 2.99 20.27 24.83
C GLN A 681 3.99 19.41 25.59
N THR A 682 3.64 19.00 26.82
CA THR A 682 4.51 18.21 27.72
C THR A 682 4.43 16.70 27.48
N GLY A 683 3.34 16.20 26.90
CA GLY A 683 3.06 14.77 26.78
C GLY A 683 2.57 14.12 28.08
N HIS A 684 2.33 14.89 29.14
CA HIS A 684 1.83 14.40 30.41
C HIS A 684 0.39 13.88 30.29
N LEU A 685 0.09 12.80 31.03
CA LEU A 685 -1.24 12.22 31.15
C LEU A 685 -1.87 12.57 32.49
N SER A 686 -3.17 12.85 32.55
CA SER A 686 -3.93 13.00 33.79
C SER A 686 -5.35 12.47 33.64
N TYR A 687 -6.05 12.18 34.73
CA TYR A 687 -7.47 11.81 34.66
C TYR A 687 -8.34 13.07 34.50
N ASP A 688 -9.39 12.97 33.69
CA ASP A 688 -10.46 13.97 33.61
C ASP A 688 -11.38 13.87 34.84
N GLU A 689 -12.07 14.95 35.19
CA GLU A 689 -13.07 14.95 36.28
C GLU A 689 -14.19 13.91 36.08
N LYS A 690 -14.40 13.46 34.84
CA LYS A 690 -15.39 12.44 34.45
C LYS A 690 -14.76 11.07 34.16
N PHE A 691 -13.48 10.87 34.47
CA PHE A 691 -12.81 9.59 34.29
C PHE A 691 -13.58 8.47 35.01
N THR A 692 -13.81 7.38 34.28
CA THR A 692 -14.43 6.17 34.82
C THR A 692 -13.51 4.99 34.50
N PRO A 693 -12.97 4.29 35.51
CA PRO A 693 -12.17 3.09 35.32
C PRO A 693 -12.81 2.08 34.36
N LEU A 694 -11.99 1.47 33.50
CA LEU A 694 -12.45 0.43 32.58
C LEU A 694 -12.96 -0.78 33.36
N SER A 695 -14.28 -0.97 33.37
CA SER A 695 -14.90 -2.16 33.98
C SER A 695 -14.55 -3.41 33.17
N LEU A 696 -13.79 -4.32 33.77
CA LEU A 696 -13.52 -5.64 33.22
C LEU A 696 -14.65 -6.60 33.61
N PRO A 697 -15.28 -7.30 32.65
CA PRO A 697 -16.29 -8.32 32.97
C PRO A 697 -15.66 -9.69 33.26
N PHE A 698 -14.40 -9.71 33.71
CA PHE A 698 -13.56 -10.89 34.02
C PHE A 698 -12.60 -10.54 35.16
N GLU A 699 -12.00 -11.56 35.80
CA GLU A 699 -10.93 -11.37 36.78
C GLU A 699 -9.57 -11.42 36.07
N LEU A 700 -8.65 -10.52 36.42
CA LEU A 700 -7.35 -10.41 35.77
C LEU A 700 -6.22 -10.41 36.80
N VAL A 701 -5.27 -11.31 36.64
CA VAL A 701 -3.96 -11.23 37.30
C VAL A 701 -2.93 -10.87 36.25
N PHE A 702 -2.30 -9.70 36.39
CA PHE A 702 -1.27 -9.22 35.46
C PHE A 702 0.12 -9.36 36.08
N VAL A 703 1.07 -9.87 35.29
CA VAL A 703 2.46 -10.10 35.67
C VAL A 703 3.40 -9.48 34.64
N ARG A 704 4.34 -8.66 35.11
CA ARG A 704 5.52 -8.25 34.33
C ARG A 704 6.61 -9.33 34.43
N HIS A 705 7.31 -9.57 33.33
CA HIS A 705 8.47 -10.47 33.30
C HIS A 705 9.53 -10.21 34.40
N GLY A 706 10.33 -11.23 34.72
CA GLY A 706 11.45 -11.17 35.66
C GLY A 706 12.62 -10.31 35.17
N GLU A 707 13.64 -10.13 36.01
CA GLU A 707 14.84 -9.35 35.67
C GLU A 707 15.62 -9.95 34.49
N THR A 708 16.07 -9.08 33.59
CA THR A 708 16.80 -9.41 32.35
C THR A 708 18.16 -8.71 32.32
N TYR A 709 19.14 -9.26 31.59
CA TYR A 709 20.51 -8.72 31.52
C TYR A 709 20.53 -7.23 31.15
N GLY A 710 19.72 -6.84 30.18
CA GLY A 710 19.59 -5.46 29.73
C GLY A 710 18.86 -4.52 30.71
N ASN A 711 17.96 -5.01 31.57
CA ASN A 711 17.29 -4.17 32.57
C ASN A 711 18.16 -3.90 33.81
N CYS A 712 19.01 -4.86 34.19
CA CYS A 712 20.02 -4.66 35.24
C CYS A 712 21.33 -4.05 34.71
N GLY A 713 21.44 -3.81 33.41
CA GLY A 713 22.58 -3.18 32.73
C GLY A 713 23.86 -4.00 32.76
N GLN A 714 23.75 -5.33 32.82
CA GLN A 714 24.85 -6.28 32.69
C GLN A 714 25.23 -6.47 31.21
N VAL A 715 25.45 -5.35 30.51
CA VAL A 715 25.63 -5.30 29.05
C VAL A 715 26.69 -4.30 28.60
N THR A 716 27.43 -4.69 27.55
CA THR A 716 28.50 -3.91 26.93
C THR A 716 27.95 -2.77 26.07
N ALA A 717 28.83 -1.84 25.66
CA ALA A 717 28.51 -0.79 24.69
C ALA A 717 28.11 -1.31 23.30
N THR A 718 28.35 -2.60 23.03
CA THR A 718 28.04 -3.27 21.76
C THR A 718 26.79 -4.14 21.84
N GLY A 719 25.94 -3.95 22.86
CA GLY A 719 24.68 -4.68 22.99
C GLY A 719 24.86 -6.18 23.26
N LYS A 720 25.89 -6.58 24.01
CA LYS A 720 26.14 -7.98 24.39
C LYS A 720 26.14 -8.14 25.90
N ILE A 721 25.92 -9.35 26.41
CA ILE A 721 26.06 -9.65 27.84
C ILE A 721 27.50 -9.37 28.28
N ASP A 722 27.65 -8.60 29.35
CA ASP A 722 28.94 -8.40 30.01
C ASP A 722 29.15 -9.50 31.05
N HIS A 723 29.78 -10.60 30.63
CA HIS A 723 30.03 -11.74 31.51
C HIS A 723 30.91 -11.41 32.73
N ALA A 724 31.69 -10.32 32.72
CA ALA A 724 32.45 -9.89 33.89
C ALA A 724 31.53 -9.23 34.93
N LEU A 725 30.60 -8.36 34.50
CA LEU A 725 29.56 -7.81 35.38
C LEU A 725 28.61 -8.90 35.92
N VAL A 726 28.26 -9.89 35.09
CA VAL A 726 27.47 -11.06 35.51
C VAL A 726 28.22 -11.89 36.56
N GLY A 727 29.47 -12.27 36.28
CA GLY A 727 30.29 -13.06 37.21
C GLY A 727 30.60 -12.35 38.54
N ALA A 728 30.66 -11.02 38.52
CA ALA A 728 30.81 -10.19 39.72
C ALA A 728 29.47 -9.85 40.43
N GLY A 729 28.32 -10.24 39.87
CA GLY A 729 26.99 -9.90 40.41
C GLY A 729 26.63 -8.42 40.36
N ILE A 730 27.36 -7.61 39.60
CA ILE A 730 27.20 -6.15 39.55
C ILE A 730 25.98 -5.78 38.70
N LYS A 731 25.10 -4.92 39.23
CA LYS A 731 23.97 -4.34 38.49
C LYS A 731 24.21 -2.84 38.30
N ASN A 732 24.11 -2.35 37.06
CA ASN A 732 24.33 -0.94 36.72
C ASN A 732 23.12 -0.37 35.96
N LYS A 733 22.26 0.38 36.67
CA LYS A 733 21.01 0.93 36.12
C LYS A 733 21.20 2.03 35.07
N GLU A 734 22.38 2.64 34.98
CA GLU A 734 22.72 3.59 33.91
C GLU A 734 22.95 2.86 32.59
N ASN A 735 23.57 1.66 32.64
CA ASN A 735 23.81 0.80 31.49
C ASN A 735 22.56 0.05 30.99
N ARG A 736 21.36 0.37 31.50
CA ARG A 736 20.13 -0.30 31.06
C ARG A 736 19.84 -0.01 29.59
N ILE A 737 19.27 -0.97 28.86
CA ILE A 737 18.81 -0.78 27.47
C ILE A 737 17.29 -0.55 27.41
N PHE A 738 16.82 0.12 26.36
CA PHE A 738 15.42 0.02 25.95
C PHE A 738 15.20 -1.38 25.34
N GLN A 739 14.36 -2.22 25.95
CA GLN A 739 14.23 -3.65 25.60
C GLN A 739 13.07 -3.98 24.64
N GLY A 740 12.38 -2.99 24.08
CA GLY A 740 10.99 -3.00 23.60
C GLY A 740 10.51 -4.23 22.84
N ASP A 741 10.23 -4.09 21.55
CA ASP A 741 9.72 -5.20 20.73
C ASP A 741 10.89 -5.96 20.06
N VAL A 742 11.81 -6.44 20.89
CA VAL A 742 13.03 -7.17 20.52
C VAL A 742 13.29 -8.32 21.49
N ASP A 743 13.81 -9.44 20.99
CA ASP A 743 13.92 -10.71 21.72
C ASP A 743 15.29 -11.39 21.54
N GLN A 744 16.36 -10.69 21.91
CA GLN A 744 17.74 -11.17 21.83
C GLN A 744 18.26 -11.66 23.19
N GLU A 745 19.51 -12.14 23.21
CA GLU A 745 20.21 -12.66 24.40
C GLU A 745 20.19 -11.66 25.57
N ILE A 746 20.48 -10.38 25.31
CA ILE A 746 20.44 -9.31 26.32
C ILE A 746 19.03 -8.99 26.85
N ASN A 747 17.99 -9.43 26.14
CA ASN A 747 16.59 -9.29 26.55
C ASN A 747 16.12 -10.49 27.39
N GLN A 748 16.90 -11.57 27.50
CA GLN A 748 16.54 -12.76 28.27
C GLN A 748 16.68 -12.54 29.77
N LEU A 749 15.98 -13.39 30.54
CA LEU A 749 16.07 -13.40 32.00
C LEU A 749 17.51 -13.66 32.45
N THR A 750 17.93 -13.01 33.55
CA THR A 750 19.14 -13.42 34.27
C THR A 750 18.82 -14.66 35.12
N ALA A 751 19.82 -15.36 35.63
CA ALA A 751 19.60 -16.42 36.63
C ALA A 751 18.79 -15.94 37.85
N TYR A 752 18.88 -14.65 38.20
CA TYR A 752 18.02 -14.05 39.23
C TYR A 752 16.58 -13.81 38.73
N GLY A 753 16.39 -13.43 37.47
CA GLY A 753 15.07 -13.35 36.84
C GLY A 753 14.38 -14.71 36.65
N GLU A 754 15.15 -15.77 36.42
CA GLU A 754 14.66 -17.15 36.41
C GLU A 754 14.24 -17.60 37.83
N GLN A 755 15.04 -17.29 38.86
CA GLN A 755 14.64 -17.53 40.25
C GLN A 755 13.37 -16.74 40.61
N GLN A 756 13.26 -15.47 40.19
CA GLN A 756 12.03 -14.68 40.35
C GLN A 756 10.81 -15.33 39.69
N ALA A 757 10.97 -16.01 38.55
CA ALA A 757 9.89 -16.74 37.89
C ALA A 757 9.45 -17.99 38.68
N VAL A 758 10.40 -18.69 39.32
CA VAL A 758 10.12 -19.83 40.22
C VAL A 758 9.44 -19.35 41.52
N ASP A 759 9.96 -18.29 42.14
CA ASP A 759 9.39 -17.69 43.36
C ASP A 759 7.97 -17.18 43.11
N LEU A 760 7.74 -16.56 41.94
CA LEU A 760 6.41 -16.16 41.48
C LEU A 760 5.48 -17.36 41.29
N ALA A 761 5.96 -18.48 40.73
CA ALA A 761 5.11 -19.64 40.51
C ALA A 761 4.58 -20.22 41.83
N GLU A 762 5.44 -20.35 42.85
CA GLU A 762 5.02 -20.72 44.21
C GLU A 762 4.10 -19.67 44.85
N LYS A 763 4.36 -18.37 44.62
CA LYS A 763 3.50 -17.29 45.09
C LYS A 763 2.10 -17.39 44.47
N LEU A 764 1.98 -17.54 43.16
CA LEU A 764 0.71 -17.72 42.45
C LEU A 764 0.00 -19.00 42.88
N ARG A 765 0.72 -20.10 43.11
CA ARG A 765 0.14 -21.33 43.66
C ARG A 765 -0.48 -21.06 45.04
N ARG A 766 0.27 -20.49 45.98
CA ARG A 766 -0.19 -20.21 47.36
C ARG A 766 -1.30 -19.15 47.45
N GLU A 767 -1.21 -18.09 46.65
CA GLU A 767 -2.12 -16.93 46.78
C GLU A 767 -3.36 -17.03 45.89
N LEU A 768 -3.33 -17.92 44.87
CA LEU A 768 -4.45 -18.13 43.95
C LEU A 768 -4.93 -19.58 43.95
N LEU A 769 -4.10 -20.55 43.53
CA LEU A 769 -4.53 -21.95 43.33
C LEU A 769 -4.98 -22.62 44.63
N ASP A 770 -4.19 -22.48 45.71
CA ASP A 770 -4.50 -22.98 47.05
C ASP A 770 -5.74 -22.27 47.66
N LYS A 771 -6.17 -21.13 47.09
CA LYS A 771 -7.40 -20.38 47.42
C LYS A 771 -8.51 -20.58 46.37
N GLU A 772 -8.46 -21.67 45.59
CA GLU A 772 -9.42 -22.06 44.55
C GLU A 772 -9.60 -21.06 43.38
N TRP A 773 -8.68 -20.09 43.25
CA TRP A 773 -8.57 -19.25 42.05
C TRP A 773 -7.71 -19.96 41.02
N ILE A 774 -8.37 -20.63 40.07
CA ILE A 774 -7.74 -21.37 38.98
C ILE A 774 -7.94 -20.56 37.68
N PRO A 775 -6.87 -20.25 36.91
CA PRO A 775 -7.01 -19.52 35.64
C PRO A 775 -7.71 -20.37 34.58
N ASP A 776 -8.70 -19.79 33.90
CA ASP A 776 -9.35 -20.39 32.74
C ASP A 776 -8.47 -20.23 31.48
N VAL A 777 -7.70 -19.13 31.41
CA VAL A 777 -6.77 -18.84 30.31
C VAL A 777 -5.49 -18.17 30.83
N VAL A 778 -4.35 -18.58 30.27
CA VAL A 778 -3.03 -17.99 30.50
C VAL A 778 -2.58 -17.27 29.24
N LEU A 779 -2.65 -15.94 29.24
CA LEU A 779 -2.21 -15.09 28.13
C LEU A 779 -0.73 -14.75 28.27
N MET A 780 0.04 -14.88 27.20
CA MET A 780 1.46 -14.58 27.17
C MET A 780 1.83 -13.70 25.98
N SER A 781 2.78 -12.78 26.18
CA SER A 781 3.36 -12.03 25.06
C SER A 781 4.17 -12.93 24.11
N PRO A 782 4.39 -12.51 22.85
CA PRO A 782 5.26 -13.21 21.88
C PRO A 782 6.77 -13.09 22.17
N LEU A 783 7.20 -12.30 23.17
CA LEU A 783 8.60 -12.14 23.56
C LEU A 783 8.96 -13.12 24.70
N SER A 784 10.09 -13.81 24.56
CA SER A 784 10.47 -14.96 25.39
C SER A 784 10.64 -14.61 26.86
N ARG A 785 11.17 -13.44 27.21
CA ARG A 785 11.32 -13.02 28.62
C ARG A 785 10.01 -13.11 29.43
N ALA A 786 8.88 -12.76 28.82
CA ALA A 786 7.57 -12.88 29.46
C ALA A 786 7.08 -14.34 29.50
N ARG A 787 7.26 -15.11 28.41
CA ARG A 787 6.94 -16.55 28.38
C ARG A 787 7.74 -17.34 29.42
N ASN A 788 9.05 -17.13 29.46
CA ASN A 788 9.97 -17.79 30.38
C ASN A 788 9.67 -17.45 31.85
N THR A 789 9.09 -16.26 32.11
CA THR A 789 8.57 -15.91 33.45
C THR A 789 7.30 -16.72 33.80
N ALA A 790 6.48 -17.08 32.80
CA ALA A 790 5.30 -17.93 32.97
C ALA A 790 5.62 -19.42 33.09
N THR A 791 6.69 -19.87 32.40
CA THR A 791 7.02 -21.30 32.21
C THR A 791 7.02 -22.13 33.51
N PRO A 792 7.63 -21.68 34.64
CA PRO A 792 7.60 -22.46 35.88
C PRO A 792 6.18 -22.72 36.37
N PHE A 793 5.34 -21.67 36.46
CA PHE A 793 3.95 -21.78 36.91
C PHE A 793 3.12 -22.67 35.98
N VAL A 794 3.23 -22.46 34.66
CA VAL A 794 2.49 -23.23 33.65
C VAL A 794 2.86 -24.71 33.70
N THR A 795 4.15 -25.02 33.85
CA THR A 795 4.66 -26.39 33.79
C THR A 795 4.38 -27.16 35.09
N GLN A 796 4.63 -26.55 36.25
CA GLN A 796 4.39 -27.16 37.56
C GLN A 796 2.91 -27.49 37.78
N ASN A 797 2.00 -26.65 37.27
CA ASN A 797 0.55 -26.78 37.47
C ASN A 797 -0.20 -27.28 36.23
N GLN A 798 0.52 -27.76 35.20
CA GLN A 798 -0.02 -28.39 33.98
C GLN A 798 -1.02 -27.54 33.16
N PHE A 799 -0.82 -26.21 33.09
CA PHE A 799 -1.70 -25.29 32.35
C PHE A 799 -1.35 -25.08 30.87
N SER A 800 -0.49 -25.90 30.29
CA SER A 800 0.03 -25.73 28.92
C SER A 800 -1.07 -25.73 27.83
N ASP A 801 -2.21 -26.36 28.10
CA ASP A 801 -3.41 -26.40 27.24
C ASP A 801 -4.23 -25.09 27.28
N ARG A 802 -4.07 -24.28 28.34
CA ARG A 802 -4.75 -22.98 28.54
C ARG A 802 -3.93 -21.79 28.05
N CYS A 803 -2.76 -22.05 27.47
CA CYS A 803 -1.79 -21.04 27.08
C CYS A 803 -2.10 -20.45 25.70
N ILE A 804 -2.23 -19.12 25.63
CA ILE A 804 -2.42 -18.39 24.38
C ILE A 804 -1.35 -17.30 24.25
N ILE A 805 -0.57 -17.34 23.17
CA ILE A 805 0.33 -16.25 22.79
C ILE A 805 -0.51 -15.17 22.11
N LEU A 806 -0.36 -13.92 22.54
CA LEU A 806 -1.15 -12.79 22.06
C LEU A 806 -0.25 -11.59 21.74
N ASP A 807 -0.16 -11.26 20.46
CA ASP A 807 0.71 -10.20 19.95
C ASP A 807 0.32 -8.82 20.49
N GLU A 808 -0.96 -8.55 20.73
CA GLU A 808 -1.41 -7.24 21.21
C GLU A 808 -1.00 -6.93 22.66
N ILE A 809 -0.38 -7.89 23.38
CA ILE A 809 0.25 -7.69 24.69
C ILE A 809 1.79 -7.83 24.66
N LYS A 810 2.42 -7.68 23.49
CA LYS A 810 3.88 -7.44 23.38
C LYS A 810 4.25 -6.06 23.91
N GLU A 811 5.51 -5.91 24.35
CA GLU A 811 6.03 -4.64 24.89
C GLU A 811 5.91 -3.51 23.84
N MET A 812 5.99 -2.27 24.32
CA MET A 812 6.13 -1.10 23.47
C MET A 812 7.37 -1.19 22.56
N SER A 813 7.20 -1.00 21.26
CA SER A 813 8.33 -0.84 20.32
C SER A 813 8.95 0.55 20.50
N PHE A 814 10.20 0.64 20.97
CA PHE A 814 10.91 1.93 21.09
C PHE A 814 11.61 2.37 19.79
N GLY A 815 11.63 1.51 18.75
CA GLY A 815 12.13 1.84 17.42
C GLY A 815 13.65 2.00 17.41
N ALA A 816 14.12 3.19 17.04
CA ALA A 816 15.55 3.51 16.97
C ALA A 816 16.29 3.28 18.30
N TRP A 817 15.60 3.35 19.44
CA TRP A 817 16.21 3.12 20.75
C TRP A 817 16.26 1.66 21.18
N ASP A 818 15.53 0.74 20.55
CA ASP A 818 15.51 -0.67 20.95
C ASP A 818 16.92 -1.29 20.94
N ASN A 819 17.26 -2.03 22.00
CA ASN A 819 18.59 -2.57 22.31
C ASN A 819 19.75 -1.55 22.43
N ARG A 820 19.49 -0.23 22.48
CA ARG A 820 20.51 0.79 22.82
C ARG A 820 20.52 1.10 24.32
N ARG A 821 21.71 1.32 24.90
CA ARG A 821 21.86 1.66 26.32
C ARG A 821 21.51 3.13 26.58
N VAL A 822 20.79 3.39 27.67
CA VAL A 822 20.39 4.73 28.09
C VAL A 822 21.60 5.63 28.37
N CYS A 823 22.69 5.08 28.91
CA CYS A 823 23.94 5.83 29.14
C CYS A 823 24.73 6.20 27.88
N ASP A 824 24.49 5.53 26.75
CA ASP A 824 25.16 5.83 25.47
C ASP A 824 24.40 6.89 24.65
N MET A 825 23.17 7.22 25.06
CA MET A 825 22.40 8.31 24.48
C MET A 825 22.96 9.66 24.93
N THR A 826 22.93 10.65 24.04
CA THR A 826 23.32 12.01 24.44
C THR A 826 22.34 12.55 25.47
N PRO A 827 22.76 13.35 26.49
CA PRO A 827 21.84 13.90 27.48
C PRO A 827 20.70 14.76 26.90
N THR A 828 20.84 15.19 25.65
CA THR A 828 19.87 15.93 24.83
C THR A 828 18.94 15.05 23.98
N ASP A 829 19.11 13.72 23.98
CA ASP A 829 18.23 12.81 23.25
C ASP A 829 16.83 12.77 23.91
N ILE A 830 15.80 12.88 23.07
CA ILE A 830 14.40 12.91 23.50
C ILE A 830 13.95 11.62 24.18
N CYS A 831 14.70 10.50 24.03
CA CYS A 831 14.47 9.28 24.81
C CYS A 831 14.51 9.52 26.32
N HIS A 832 15.23 10.54 26.80
CA HIS A 832 15.30 10.87 28.22
C HIS A 832 14.00 11.51 28.72
N SER A 833 13.29 12.29 27.90
CA SER A 833 11.97 12.84 28.23
C SER A 833 10.91 11.77 28.47
N PHE A 834 11.03 10.59 27.82
CA PHE A 834 10.10 9.49 28.01
C PHE A 834 9.98 9.06 29.48
N TYR A 835 11.11 8.87 30.17
CA TYR A 835 11.13 8.34 31.55
C TYR A 835 11.46 9.39 32.63
N ARG A 836 12.14 10.50 32.29
CA ARG A 836 12.39 11.60 33.25
C ARG A 836 11.19 12.53 33.38
N GLU A 837 10.55 12.85 32.25
CA GLU A 837 9.45 13.81 32.16
C GLU A 837 8.10 13.10 31.98
N GLN A 838 8.07 11.76 31.93
CA GLN A 838 6.84 10.98 31.68
C GLN A 838 6.09 11.47 30.42
N ASN A 839 6.83 11.74 29.35
CA ASN A 839 6.27 12.26 28.09
C ASN A 839 5.72 11.12 27.22
N ALA A 840 4.40 10.91 27.27
CA ALA A 840 3.71 9.80 26.61
C ALA A 840 3.67 9.87 25.06
N LEU A 841 4.09 10.99 24.47
CA LEU A 841 4.10 11.22 23.02
C LEU A 841 5.43 10.86 22.34
N VAL A 842 6.50 10.73 23.13
CA VAL A 842 7.87 10.52 22.66
C VAL A 842 8.03 9.16 21.96
N LYS A 843 8.53 9.19 20.72
CA LYS A 843 8.90 8.02 19.92
C LYS A 843 9.83 8.39 18.76
N LEU A 844 10.62 7.43 18.28
CA LEU A 844 11.51 7.60 17.12
C LEU A 844 11.63 6.29 16.33
N SER A 845 10.94 6.16 15.19
CA SER A 845 11.20 5.05 14.25
C SER A 845 12.60 5.20 13.66
N GLY A 846 13.34 4.11 13.49
CA GLY A 846 14.70 4.16 12.97
C GLY A 846 15.45 2.84 13.11
N GLU A 847 16.75 2.88 12.79
CA GLU A 847 17.63 1.73 12.98
C GLU A 847 17.93 1.53 14.48
N ASN A 848 17.45 0.42 15.03
CA ASN A 848 17.66 0.05 16.43
C ASN A 848 19.13 -0.33 16.70
N GLY A 849 19.47 -0.67 17.95
CA GLY A 849 20.81 -1.11 18.36
C GLY A 849 21.31 -2.41 17.69
N ASN A 850 20.45 -3.09 16.93
CA ASN A 850 20.74 -4.35 16.24
C ASN A 850 21.00 -4.16 14.73
N GLY A 851 20.96 -2.92 14.22
CA GLY A 851 21.09 -2.64 12.79
C GLY A 851 19.83 -2.92 11.98
N THR A 852 18.65 -3.04 12.62
CA THR A 852 17.37 -3.27 11.94
C THR A 852 16.45 -2.07 12.08
N HIS A 853 15.80 -1.67 10.99
CA HIS A 853 14.83 -0.59 11.03
C HIS A 853 13.55 -1.06 11.74
N GLN A 854 13.15 -0.33 12.77
CA GLN A 854 12.01 -0.66 13.63
C GLN A 854 11.12 0.56 13.80
N ASP A 855 9.83 0.37 13.57
CA ASP A 855 8.82 1.40 13.79
C ASP A 855 8.51 1.57 15.28
N ALA A 856 8.45 2.82 15.74
CA ALA A 856 8.20 3.12 17.14
C ALA A 856 6.71 3.34 17.44
N GLU A 857 6.26 2.75 18.55
CA GLU A 857 5.06 3.16 19.26
C GLU A 857 5.40 4.34 20.20
N ASN A 858 4.40 5.12 20.61
CA ASN A 858 4.47 5.93 21.83
C ASN A 858 3.50 5.33 22.87
N LEU A 859 3.53 5.80 24.11
CA LEU A 859 2.67 5.23 25.14
C LEU A 859 1.17 5.42 24.82
N CYS A 860 0.81 6.52 24.14
CA CYS A 860 -0.57 6.72 23.69
C CYS A 860 -1.04 5.63 22.70
N ASP A 861 -0.18 5.16 21.79
CA ASP A 861 -0.45 4.00 20.93
C ASP A 861 -0.71 2.73 21.77
N VAL A 862 0.16 2.47 22.77
CA VAL A 862 0.07 1.30 23.66
C VAL A 862 -1.23 1.34 24.48
N ILE A 863 -1.61 2.50 25.05
CA ILE A 863 -2.87 2.66 25.79
C ILE A 863 -4.08 2.33 24.91
N LEU A 864 -4.10 2.80 23.66
CA LEU A 864 -5.20 2.51 22.72
C LEU A 864 -5.22 1.03 22.29
N ARG A 865 -4.05 0.42 22.04
CA ARG A 865 -3.90 -1.02 21.76
C ARG A 865 -4.40 -1.88 22.92
N VAL A 866 -3.97 -1.59 24.14
CA VAL A 866 -4.34 -2.33 25.35
C VAL A 866 -5.83 -2.12 25.68
N HIS A 867 -6.40 -0.92 25.53
CA HIS A 867 -7.83 -0.68 25.72
C HIS A 867 -8.70 -1.56 24.81
N ASN A 868 -8.37 -1.61 23.51
CA ASN A 868 -9.09 -2.45 22.55
C ASN A 868 -8.94 -3.94 22.88
N THR A 869 -7.74 -4.36 23.29
CA THR A 869 -7.45 -5.74 23.72
C THR A 869 -8.29 -6.13 24.94
N LEU A 870 -8.29 -5.32 26.01
CA LEU A 870 -9.08 -5.58 27.22
C LEU A 870 -10.59 -5.63 26.93
N LYS A 871 -11.10 -4.77 26.05
CA LYS A 871 -12.51 -4.83 25.61
C LYS A 871 -12.83 -6.08 24.79
N ARG A 872 -11.93 -6.52 23.91
CA ARG A 872 -12.08 -7.78 23.15
C ARG A 872 -12.08 -8.99 24.09
N LEU A 873 -11.12 -9.05 25.02
CA LEU A 873 -11.07 -10.07 26.06
C LEU A 873 -12.34 -10.05 26.93
N GLY A 874 -12.89 -8.87 27.22
CA GLY A 874 -14.15 -8.73 27.97
C GLY A 874 -15.39 -9.28 27.27
N THR A 875 -15.38 -9.35 25.94
CA THR A 875 -16.42 -10.04 25.16
C THR A 875 -16.19 -11.54 25.12
N GLN A 876 -14.93 -11.98 25.03
CA GLN A 876 -14.54 -13.38 24.82
C GLN A 876 -14.51 -14.23 26.10
N TYR A 877 -14.06 -13.65 27.22
CA TYR A 877 -13.76 -14.34 28.48
C TYR A 877 -14.63 -13.81 29.63
N ARG A 878 -15.87 -13.41 29.34
CA ARG A 878 -16.81 -12.88 30.34
C ARG A 878 -17.03 -13.89 31.48
N GLY A 879 -16.84 -13.43 32.72
CA GLY A 879 -16.96 -14.22 33.94
C GLY A 879 -15.80 -15.18 34.22
N GLN A 880 -14.73 -15.15 33.41
CA GLN A 880 -13.58 -16.06 33.53
C GLN A 880 -12.39 -15.40 34.23
N ARG A 881 -11.38 -16.21 34.53
CA ARG A 881 -10.14 -15.87 35.22
C ARG A 881 -8.97 -15.85 34.26
N ILE A 882 -8.42 -14.67 34.01
CA ILE A 882 -7.29 -14.45 33.10
C ILE A 882 -6.01 -14.24 33.92
N LEU A 883 -4.99 -15.06 33.65
CA LEU A 883 -3.62 -14.79 34.09
C LEU A 883 -2.81 -14.29 32.89
N MET A 884 -2.19 -13.11 32.97
CA MET A 884 -1.51 -12.45 31.85
C MET A 884 -0.03 -12.16 32.17
N PHE A 885 0.87 -12.71 31.37
CA PHE A 885 2.32 -12.45 31.43
C PHE A 885 2.77 -11.56 30.27
N SER A 886 3.22 -10.35 30.61
CA SER A 886 3.61 -9.31 29.66
C SER A 886 4.71 -8.43 30.25
N HIS A 887 4.71 -7.14 29.93
CA HIS A 887 5.84 -6.23 30.10
C HIS A 887 5.44 -4.90 30.74
N SER A 888 6.42 -4.02 30.87
CA SER A 888 6.37 -2.77 31.63
C SER A 888 5.31 -1.80 31.10
N MET A 889 5.34 -1.47 29.81
CA MET A 889 4.50 -0.42 29.24
C MET A 889 3.06 -0.91 28.99
N VAL A 890 2.90 -2.20 28.67
CA VAL A 890 1.58 -2.85 28.66
C VAL A 890 0.96 -2.82 30.06
N GLY A 891 1.73 -3.11 31.11
CA GLY A 891 1.28 -3.02 32.50
C GLY A 891 0.92 -1.58 32.90
N ALA A 892 1.73 -0.59 32.52
CA ALA A 892 1.43 0.82 32.74
C ALA A 892 0.11 1.23 32.06
N ALA A 893 -0.10 0.86 30.80
CA ALA A 893 -1.34 1.10 30.08
C ALA A 893 -2.55 0.43 30.76
N CYS A 894 -2.42 -0.82 31.23
CA CYS A 894 -3.46 -1.47 32.04
C CYS A 894 -3.78 -0.65 33.30
N LEU A 895 -2.79 -0.24 34.09
CA LEU A 895 -2.98 0.53 35.31
C LEU A 895 -3.68 1.87 35.04
N ILE A 896 -3.30 2.60 33.99
CA ILE A 896 -3.95 3.85 33.59
C ILE A 896 -5.43 3.62 33.24
N LEU A 897 -5.72 2.63 32.39
CA LEU A 897 -7.09 2.33 31.95
C LEU A 897 -8.00 1.86 33.09
N LEU A 898 -7.42 1.22 34.11
CA LEU A 898 -8.13 0.70 35.29
C LEU A 898 -8.22 1.72 36.43
N GLY A 899 -7.70 2.95 36.27
CA GLY A 899 -7.70 3.96 37.33
C GLY A 899 -6.75 3.65 38.50
N LEU A 900 -5.75 2.80 38.27
CA LEU A 900 -4.78 2.33 39.25
C LEU A 900 -3.39 2.97 39.08
N ALA A 901 -3.15 3.71 37.99
CA ALA A 901 -1.89 4.45 37.82
C ALA A 901 -1.78 5.59 38.84
N GLN A 902 -0.56 5.77 39.36
CA GLN A 902 -0.26 6.70 40.43
C GLN A 902 0.33 8.01 39.85
N ASN A 903 0.21 9.12 40.58
CA ASN A 903 0.86 10.37 40.18
C ASN A 903 2.39 10.28 40.33
N PHE A 904 3.11 10.99 39.47
CA PHE A 904 4.55 11.18 39.55
C PHE A 904 4.88 12.17 40.69
N GLU A 905 5.82 11.82 41.58
CA GLU A 905 6.37 12.62 42.71
C GLU A 905 5.73 14.00 43.03
N TYR A 906 4.50 13.98 43.57
CA TYR A 906 3.68 15.15 43.97
C TYR A 906 3.18 16.08 42.85
N GLU A 907 3.45 15.73 41.59
CA GLU A 907 2.95 16.41 40.40
C GLU A 907 1.51 15.99 40.05
N ASN A 908 0.85 16.79 39.21
CA ASN A 908 -0.54 16.58 38.80
C ASN A 908 -0.70 15.69 37.54
N PHE A 909 0.26 14.79 37.28
CA PHE A 909 0.24 13.87 36.15
C PHE A 909 0.64 12.44 36.51
N LEU A 910 0.18 11.49 35.70
CA LEU A 910 0.33 10.05 35.89
C LEU A 910 1.74 9.58 35.51
N ALA A 911 2.30 8.75 36.37
CA ALA A 911 3.55 8.04 36.11
C ALA A 911 3.29 6.70 35.42
N PHE A 912 4.15 6.36 34.45
CA PHE A 912 4.12 5.11 33.70
C PHE A 912 5.47 4.37 33.66
N ASP A 913 6.59 5.04 33.96
CA ASP A 913 7.90 4.39 34.11
C ASP A 913 8.67 4.90 35.34
N GLY A 914 9.64 4.10 35.79
CA GLY A 914 10.59 4.47 36.83
C GLY A 914 10.23 4.05 38.25
N LYS A 915 10.87 4.71 39.21
CA LYS A 915 10.78 4.47 40.65
C LYS A 915 10.64 5.78 41.40
N ARG A 916 9.97 5.71 42.55
CA ARG A 916 9.92 6.75 43.57
C ARG A 916 11.25 6.88 44.31
N ALA A 917 11.45 8.01 44.99
CA ALA A 917 12.55 8.27 45.90
C ALA A 917 12.72 7.21 47.02
N ASP A 918 11.63 6.56 47.46
CA ASP A 918 11.66 5.45 48.44
C ASP A 918 12.09 4.09 47.85
N GLY A 919 12.29 4.02 46.53
CA GLY A 919 12.68 2.81 45.80
C GLY A 919 11.52 1.93 45.30
N THR A 920 10.27 2.25 45.64
CA THR A 920 9.07 1.59 45.08
C THR A 920 8.87 1.95 43.60
N TYR A 921 8.11 1.16 42.86
CA TYR A 921 7.85 1.39 41.43
C TYR A 921 6.57 2.21 41.24
N TYR A 922 6.55 3.11 40.25
CA TYR A 922 5.31 3.80 39.86
C TYR A 922 4.29 2.86 39.19
N THR A 923 4.77 1.77 38.59
CA THR A 923 3.95 0.81 37.84
C THR A 923 4.16 -0.63 38.30
N MET A 924 4.96 -1.42 37.57
CA MET A 924 5.07 -2.88 37.72
C MET A 924 6.46 -3.29 38.21
N PRO A 925 6.60 -3.87 39.42
CA PRO A 925 7.82 -4.57 39.81
C PRO A 925 8.02 -5.82 38.93
N HIS A 926 9.27 -6.32 38.86
CA HIS A 926 9.57 -7.58 38.18
C HIS A 926 8.86 -8.75 38.86
N ALA A 927 8.31 -9.68 38.07
CA ALA A 927 7.70 -10.93 38.51
C ALA A 927 6.74 -10.79 39.72
N THR A 928 5.99 -9.68 39.79
CA THR A 928 5.04 -9.42 40.87
C THR A 928 3.62 -9.36 40.29
N PRO A 929 2.66 -10.15 40.83
CA PRO A 929 1.30 -10.18 40.30
C PRO A 929 0.49 -9.00 40.83
N ILE A 930 -0.31 -8.39 39.95
CA ILE A 930 -1.34 -7.42 40.32
C ILE A 930 -2.72 -8.02 40.03
N CYS A 931 -3.55 -8.13 41.07
CA CYS A 931 -4.88 -8.72 41.02
C CYS A 931 -5.95 -7.63 40.80
N VAL A 932 -6.71 -7.74 39.72
CA VAL A 932 -7.73 -6.76 39.27
C VAL A 932 -9.10 -7.43 39.23
N ASN A 933 -10.11 -6.71 39.75
CA ASN A 933 -11.53 -7.12 39.77
C ASN A 933 -11.90 -8.29 40.71
N PHE A 934 -11.04 -8.60 41.70
CA PHE A 934 -11.28 -9.64 42.70
C PHE A 934 -12.34 -9.24 43.74
N SER A 935 -12.93 -10.25 44.41
CA SER A 935 -13.82 -10.09 45.57
C SER A 935 -13.12 -9.40 46.77
N LEU A 936 -13.91 -8.84 47.69
CA LEU A 936 -13.39 -8.10 48.86
C LEU A 936 -12.52 -8.95 49.80
N GLU A 937 -12.80 -10.24 49.92
CA GLU A 937 -12.03 -11.15 50.79
C GLU A 937 -10.60 -11.39 50.28
N LEU A 938 -10.39 -11.41 48.96
CA LEU A 938 -9.06 -11.54 48.34
C LEU A 938 -8.29 -10.21 48.24
N LYS A 939 -8.97 -9.06 48.37
CA LYS A 939 -8.35 -7.72 48.33
C LYS A 939 -7.61 -7.33 49.61
N ASN A 940 -8.03 -7.84 50.76
CA ASN A 940 -7.54 -7.39 52.07
C ASN A 940 -6.06 -7.74 52.38
N GLU A 941 -5.41 -8.62 51.61
CA GLU A 941 -3.99 -8.94 51.79
C GLU A 941 -3.02 -8.08 50.95
N GLN A 942 -3.49 -7.38 49.90
CA GLN A 942 -2.59 -6.67 48.96
C GLN A 942 -2.61 -5.14 49.04
N ILE A 943 -3.66 -4.52 49.61
CA ILE A 943 -3.83 -3.04 49.59
C ILE A 943 -2.91 -2.28 50.58
N LEU A 944 -2.15 -2.97 51.42
CA LEU A 944 -1.30 -2.35 52.46
C LEU A 944 0.19 -2.15 52.09
N ASN A 945 0.64 -2.47 50.86
CA ASN A 945 2.04 -2.27 50.43
C ASN A 945 2.17 -1.98 48.90
N LEU A 946 1.41 -1.02 48.39
CA LEU A 946 1.56 -0.37 47.06
C LEU A 946 1.38 1.14 47.18
#